data_AF-A0A1V5MRC1-F1
#
_entry.id   AF-A0A1V5MRC1-F1
#
_cell.length_a   1.000
_cell.length_b   1.000
_cell.length_c   1.000
_cell.angle_alpha   90.00
_cell.angle_beta   90.00
_cell.angle_gamma   90.00
#
_symmetry.space_group_name_H-M   'P 1'
#
loop_
_entity.id
_entity.type
_entity.pdbx_description
1 polymer ?
#
loop_
_entity_poly.entity_id
_entity_poly.type
_entity_poly.pdbx_seq_one_letter_code
_entity_poly.pdbx_strand_id
1 'polypeptide(L)'
;MQCLSVGAHSFSGSLGSWANGLLFDVVQVDGQALRFANRGQDGQGAGWTAANSVFWQCAASLVECPQPPTAQNWAFGTWGQYQGDGSWTESDSHVQPRSLYYAQLNERLGRQPYDPWLLPVAGEPSSSPTYEVAAQQSEAAKTVAITLDRWIDQQLAAYPLPTTTAKLPDVDDLKPKLTPKQPAPQTVSLLNGWLVSGEKILTGKRQKVTWWSGNTKARYLANAQPHITRYVPGRTGTGLTDDLEAMTDQLKQQGVVALNHNYGLWYERRRDDHQRVRRLDGDVWAPFYEQPFARSGLGRAYDGLSRYDLTKWNTWYWLRLKTYADLGEQKGLLLFHQHYFQHNILEAGAHWTDCPWRTANNINDTPFPEPVNYAGDKRVFMAEQFYDLTDPAYRALHKNYIRQCLNAFRNNSNVVHFVSAEYTGPLSFVQFWLDVIAEWERETGCQTLVALSVTKDVQDAILSDPVRAALIDIIDTNYWRYLPGGQLYAPQGGQHLAPRQHERLRSKGLVSQGGNKPSEQAASVTDKQDLEYWTVRDYKHIFPDKAVVFASEEAFSGWPAFMAGASLCNLPTGLPAEFLTAAVSLKPVDPALTPDYWLLADEETGYIAYVKRGSTLRINLKGVMGVFKAQWLDARTGIRTGPVFRVNGGRERVLTVPAHTFAVLWLTR
;
A
#
# COMPACT_ATOMS: atom_id res chain seq x y z
N MET A 1 16.80 -37.22 12.44
CA MET A 1 17.24 -35.92 11.88
C MET A 1 18.28 -35.37 12.84
N GLN A 2 19.38 -34.78 12.36
CA GLN A 2 20.43 -34.15 13.16
C GLN A 2 20.66 -32.75 12.60
N CYS A 3 20.83 -31.75 13.46
CA CYS A 3 20.96 -30.35 13.05
C CYS A 3 22.12 -29.66 13.77
N LEU A 4 22.87 -28.82 13.06
CA LEU A 4 23.94 -27.99 13.59
C LEU A 4 23.74 -26.54 13.12
N SER A 5 23.78 -25.59 14.05
CA SER A 5 23.81 -24.15 13.79
C SER A 5 25.05 -23.54 14.42
N VAL A 6 25.83 -22.79 13.64
CA VAL A 6 27.09 -22.15 14.09
C VAL A 6 26.99 -20.64 13.94
N GLY A 7 27.37 -19.89 14.97
CA GLY A 7 27.32 -18.42 14.94
C GLY A 7 25.90 -17.86 14.84
N ALA A 8 24.94 -18.52 15.49
CA ALA A 8 23.54 -18.12 15.41
C ALA A 8 23.31 -16.68 15.95
N HIS A 9 22.45 -15.92 15.26
CA HIS A 9 22.11 -14.54 15.65
C HIS A 9 20.97 -14.44 16.67
N SER A 10 20.27 -15.54 16.94
CA SER A 10 19.20 -15.65 17.92
C SER A 10 18.99 -17.11 18.32
N PHE A 11 18.11 -17.35 19.29
CA PHE A 11 17.77 -18.69 19.75
C PHE A 11 17.09 -19.54 18.66
N SER A 12 17.17 -20.87 18.80
CA SER A 12 16.39 -21.84 18.01
C SER A 12 15.27 -22.44 18.86
N GLY A 13 14.06 -22.53 18.32
CA GLY A 13 12.90 -23.01 19.06
C GLY A 13 11.60 -22.84 18.28
N SER A 14 10.46 -22.99 18.97
CA SER A 14 9.14 -22.74 18.39
C SER A 14 8.87 -21.24 18.21
N LEU A 15 8.39 -20.87 17.02
CA LEU A 15 8.12 -19.46 16.68
C LEU A 15 6.67 -19.03 16.93
N GLY A 16 5.70 -19.95 16.80
CA GLY A 16 4.27 -19.69 16.98
C GLY A 16 3.77 -20.02 18.38
N SER A 17 2.52 -19.63 18.68
CA SER A 17 1.86 -19.98 19.94
C SER A 17 1.51 -21.46 20.00
N TRP A 18 1.81 -22.09 21.13
CA TRP A 18 1.31 -23.39 21.56
C TRP A 18 1.56 -24.55 20.58
N ALA A 19 2.75 -24.62 19.97
CA ALA A 19 3.12 -25.79 19.19
C ALA A 19 3.18 -27.02 20.10
N ASN A 20 2.51 -28.10 19.72
CA ASN A 20 2.40 -29.30 20.54
C ASN A 20 3.20 -30.46 19.93
N GLY A 21 3.89 -31.25 20.77
CA GLY A 21 4.55 -32.48 20.30
C GLY A 21 5.82 -32.23 19.48
N LEU A 22 6.54 -31.12 19.71
CA LEU A 22 7.80 -30.87 19.02
C LEU A 22 8.89 -31.81 19.52
N LEU A 23 9.64 -32.41 18.61
CA LEU A 23 10.84 -33.19 18.93
C LEU A 23 12.04 -32.50 18.30
N PHE A 24 12.95 -32.02 19.15
CA PHE A 24 14.28 -31.59 18.76
C PHE A 24 15.21 -32.75 19.10
N ASP A 25 15.72 -33.41 18.06
CA ASP A 25 16.49 -34.65 18.17
C ASP A 25 17.90 -34.42 17.62
N VAL A 26 18.91 -34.58 18.46
CA VAL A 26 20.32 -34.35 18.09
C VAL A 26 20.54 -32.95 17.45
N VAL A 27 20.00 -31.92 18.10
CA VAL A 27 20.14 -30.51 17.67
C VAL A 27 21.25 -29.84 18.45
N GLN A 28 22.21 -29.24 17.74
CA GLN A 28 23.31 -28.47 18.31
C GLN A 28 23.25 -27.01 17.84
N VAL A 29 23.26 -26.08 18.78
CA VAL A 29 23.27 -24.63 18.52
C VAL A 29 24.48 -24.01 19.21
N ASP A 30 25.45 -23.56 18.43
CA ASP A 30 26.63 -22.87 18.94
C ASP A 30 26.36 -21.35 19.11
N GLY A 31 26.72 -20.84 20.28
CA GLY A 31 26.64 -19.41 20.64
C GLY A 31 25.25 -18.87 20.97
N GLN A 32 24.19 -19.69 20.99
CA GLN A 32 22.81 -19.28 21.26
C GLN A 32 22.00 -20.34 22.03
N ALA A 33 20.77 -19.98 22.40
CA ALA A 33 19.88 -20.84 23.17
C ALA A 33 19.01 -21.78 22.30
N LEU A 34 18.67 -22.95 22.86
CA LEU A 34 17.51 -23.75 22.48
C LEU A 34 16.35 -23.45 23.42
N ARG A 35 15.15 -23.19 22.88
CA ARG A 35 14.09 -22.53 23.68
C ARG A 35 12.68 -23.09 23.44
N PHE A 36 12.08 -23.68 24.48
CA PHE A 36 10.66 -24.02 24.59
C PHE A 36 9.93 -23.09 25.58
N ALA A 37 10.11 -21.78 25.43
CA ALA A 37 9.69 -20.81 26.44
C ALA A 37 8.34 -20.12 26.19
N ASN A 38 7.85 -19.46 27.24
CA ASN A 38 6.92 -18.35 27.13
C ASN A 38 7.66 -17.09 26.68
N ARG A 39 7.39 -16.66 25.44
CA ARG A 39 8.00 -15.49 24.82
C ARG A 39 7.27 -14.18 25.16
N GLY A 40 6.22 -14.23 25.96
CA GLY A 40 5.45 -13.04 26.33
C GLY A 40 4.96 -12.27 25.11
N GLN A 41 5.40 -11.01 24.98
CA GLN A 41 5.05 -10.13 23.87
C GLN A 41 5.92 -10.31 22.62
N ASP A 42 7.05 -11.03 22.71
CA ASP A 42 7.92 -11.29 21.56
C ASP A 42 7.19 -12.15 20.52
N GLY A 43 7.58 -12.02 19.25
CA GLY A 43 6.96 -12.76 18.14
C GLY A 43 5.47 -12.43 17.96
N GLN A 44 5.09 -11.16 18.14
CA GLN A 44 3.69 -10.67 18.06
C GLN A 44 2.76 -11.23 19.14
N GLY A 45 3.27 -11.33 20.38
CA GLY A 45 2.54 -11.92 21.50
C GLY A 45 2.43 -13.43 21.36
N ALA A 46 3.55 -14.10 21.07
CA ALA A 46 3.57 -15.55 20.86
C ALA A 46 3.20 -16.31 22.14
N GLY A 47 3.45 -15.74 23.32
CA GLY A 47 3.17 -16.41 24.60
C GLY A 47 3.95 -17.72 24.74
N TRP A 48 3.35 -18.74 25.34
CA TRP A 48 3.89 -20.10 25.37
C TRP A 48 4.02 -20.66 23.97
N THR A 49 5.24 -21.01 23.57
CA THR A 49 5.51 -21.42 22.18
C THR A 49 5.58 -22.92 21.95
N ALA A 50 5.87 -23.71 23.00
CA ALA A 50 5.92 -25.16 22.94
C ALA A 50 5.20 -25.79 24.13
N ALA A 51 4.51 -26.90 23.89
CA ALA A 51 3.84 -27.74 24.88
C ALA A 51 3.98 -29.22 24.50
N ASN A 52 4.01 -30.12 25.49
CA ASN A 52 4.17 -31.56 25.27
C ASN A 52 5.36 -31.88 24.34
N SER A 53 6.47 -31.16 24.50
CA SER A 53 7.60 -31.15 23.56
C SER A 53 8.89 -31.64 24.21
N VAL A 54 9.80 -32.19 23.40
CA VAL A 54 10.99 -32.93 23.87
C VAL A 54 12.27 -32.39 23.21
N PHE A 55 13.26 -32.06 24.04
CA PHE A 55 14.67 -32.02 23.64
C PHE A 55 15.29 -33.39 23.90
N TRP A 56 15.90 -33.99 22.88
CA TRP A 56 16.59 -35.28 22.97
C TRP A 56 18.01 -35.15 22.42
N GLN A 57 19.02 -35.45 23.25
CA GLN A 57 20.44 -35.40 22.87
C GLN A 57 20.85 -34.05 22.24
N CYS A 58 20.35 -32.94 22.79
CA CYS A 58 20.56 -31.59 22.26
C CYS A 58 21.68 -30.84 22.99
N ALA A 59 22.33 -29.90 22.31
CA ALA A 59 23.38 -29.07 22.89
C ALA A 59 23.22 -27.60 22.50
N ALA A 60 23.38 -26.69 23.45
CA ALA A 60 23.32 -25.25 23.20
C ALA A 60 24.09 -24.46 24.28
N SER A 61 24.33 -23.16 24.07
CA SER A 61 24.88 -22.31 25.14
C SER A 61 23.91 -22.21 26.34
N LEU A 62 22.61 -22.26 26.07
CA LEU A 62 21.52 -22.31 27.06
C LEU A 62 20.38 -23.18 26.51
N VAL A 63 19.84 -24.09 27.32
CA VAL A 63 18.62 -24.85 27.00
C VAL A 63 17.52 -24.42 27.96
N GLU A 64 16.44 -23.85 27.42
CA GLU A 64 15.27 -23.41 28.18
C GLU A 64 14.12 -24.38 27.95
N CYS A 65 13.78 -25.15 28.99
CA CYS A 65 12.70 -26.13 28.97
C CYS A 65 11.75 -25.91 30.16
N PRO A 66 10.93 -24.83 30.16
CA PRO A 66 9.90 -24.62 31.19
C PRO A 66 8.66 -25.50 30.97
N GLN A 67 7.89 -25.69 32.04
CA GLN A 67 6.60 -26.37 32.04
C GLN A 67 5.47 -25.37 31.69
N PRO A 68 4.82 -25.50 30.51
CA PRO A 68 3.66 -24.67 30.17
C PRO A 68 2.44 -25.04 31.02
N PRO A 69 1.50 -24.09 31.26
CA PRO A 69 0.26 -24.36 31.97
C PRO A 69 -0.47 -25.57 31.37
N THR A 70 -0.90 -26.52 32.22
CA THR A 70 -1.67 -27.72 31.80
C THR A 70 -0.94 -28.71 30.89
N ALA A 71 0.37 -28.53 30.64
CA ALA A 71 1.16 -29.38 29.76
C ALA A 71 2.56 -29.61 30.33
N GLN A 72 3.39 -30.37 29.63
CA GLN A 72 4.75 -30.73 30.07
C GLN A 72 5.74 -30.57 28.93
N ASN A 73 6.96 -30.12 29.20
CA ASN A 73 8.08 -30.26 28.26
C ASN A 73 9.18 -31.10 28.91
N TRP A 74 9.96 -31.79 28.09
CA TRP A 74 11.01 -32.71 28.55
C TRP A 74 12.34 -32.41 27.89
N ALA A 75 13.42 -32.69 28.62
CA ALA A 75 14.79 -32.63 28.13
C ALA A 75 15.56 -33.86 28.61
N PHE A 76 16.15 -34.59 27.65
CA PHE A 76 16.92 -35.81 27.89
C PHE A 76 18.31 -35.68 27.26
N GLY A 77 19.37 -35.93 28.02
CA GLY A 77 20.74 -35.95 27.48
C GLY A 77 21.20 -34.60 26.93
N THR A 78 20.86 -33.49 27.59
CA THR A 78 21.14 -32.14 27.09
C THR A 78 22.43 -31.54 27.65
N TRP A 79 23.14 -30.78 26.83
CA TRP A 79 24.42 -30.12 27.18
C TRP A 79 24.30 -28.60 27.06
N GLY A 80 24.65 -27.86 28.12
CA GLY A 80 24.57 -26.39 28.13
C GLY A 80 24.25 -25.82 29.51
N GLN A 81 24.01 -24.51 29.60
CA GLN A 81 23.30 -23.98 30.77
C GLN A 81 21.82 -24.40 30.73
N TYR A 82 21.19 -24.56 31.89
CA TYR A 82 19.82 -25.05 31.99
C TYR A 82 18.90 -24.03 32.67
N GLN A 83 17.71 -23.84 32.12
CA GLN A 83 16.69 -22.98 32.70
C GLN A 83 15.27 -23.54 32.44
N GLY A 84 14.40 -23.42 33.44
CA GLY A 84 13.00 -23.86 33.36
C GLY A 84 12.68 -25.07 34.23
N ASP A 85 11.40 -25.19 34.55
CA ASP A 85 10.78 -26.16 35.46
C ASP A 85 10.16 -27.37 34.73
N GLY A 86 10.55 -27.61 33.48
CA GLY A 86 10.24 -28.84 32.76
C GLY A 86 10.92 -30.07 33.35
N SER A 87 10.71 -31.23 32.74
CA SER A 87 11.29 -32.49 33.19
C SER A 87 12.67 -32.68 32.56
N TRP A 88 13.69 -32.89 33.40
CA TRP A 88 15.07 -33.06 32.99
C TRP A 88 15.58 -34.44 33.42
N THR A 89 16.25 -35.13 32.51
CA THR A 89 16.81 -36.46 32.73
C THR A 89 18.18 -36.56 32.09
N GLU A 90 19.19 -37.03 32.83
CA GLU A 90 20.55 -37.27 32.32
C GLU A 90 21.19 -36.03 31.64
N SER A 91 21.01 -34.84 32.22
CA SER A 91 21.75 -33.64 31.79
C SER A 91 23.27 -33.84 31.96
N ASP A 92 24.07 -33.23 31.08
CA ASP A 92 25.53 -33.40 31.00
C ASP A 92 25.97 -34.87 30.79
N SER A 93 25.08 -35.66 30.19
CA SER A 93 25.29 -37.07 29.89
C SER A 93 24.71 -37.41 28.51
N HIS A 94 24.92 -38.65 28.07
CA HIS A 94 24.34 -39.18 26.84
C HIS A 94 23.28 -40.21 27.15
N VAL A 95 22.09 -40.02 26.60
CA VAL A 95 20.99 -41.00 26.68
C VAL A 95 20.99 -41.95 25.48
N GLN A 96 20.50 -43.16 25.71
CA GLN A 96 20.19 -44.12 24.64
C GLN A 96 18.68 -44.21 24.46
N PRO A 97 18.19 -44.38 23.21
CA PRO A 97 18.94 -44.42 21.95
C PRO A 97 19.49 -43.05 21.53
N ARG A 98 20.52 -43.00 20.67
CA ARG A 98 21.10 -41.75 20.17
C ARG A 98 20.08 -40.79 19.54
N SER A 99 19.07 -41.33 18.86
CA SER A 99 17.96 -40.56 18.28
C SER A 99 16.63 -41.18 18.65
N LEU A 100 15.76 -40.38 19.29
CA LEU A 100 14.42 -40.80 19.65
C LEU A 100 13.55 -41.01 18.41
N TYR A 101 13.71 -40.16 17.38
CA TYR A 101 12.99 -40.30 16.12
C TYR A 101 13.24 -41.66 15.47
N TYR A 102 14.51 -42.05 15.34
CA TYR A 102 14.86 -43.32 14.71
C TYR A 102 14.36 -44.51 15.53
N ALA A 103 14.42 -44.44 16.87
CA ALA A 103 13.87 -45.50 17.71
C ALA A 103 12.35 -45.66 17.54
N GLN A 104 11.60 -44.56 17.59
CA GLN A 104 10.15 -44.56 17.34
C GLN A 104 9.81 -45.02 15.92
N LEU A 105 10.62 -44.66 14.93
CA LEU A 105 10.46 -45.12 13.55
C LEU A 105 10.66 -46.64 13.45
N ASN A 106 11.69 -47.18 14.12
CA ASN A 106 11.94 -48.62 14.15
C ASN A 106 10.78 -49.36 14.82
N GLU A 107 10.29 -48.87 15.95
CA GLU A 107 9.14 -49.44 16.66
C GLU A 107 7.88 -49.45 15.78
N ARG A 108 7.62 -48.35 15.06
CA ARG A 108 6.46 -48.25 14.15
C ARG A 108 6.55 -49.20 12.95
N LEU A 109 7.74 -49.39 12.40
CA LEU A 109 7.94 -50.18 11.18
C LEU A 109 8.31 -51.65 11.46
N GLY A 110 8.63 -52.01 12.71
CA GLY A 110 9.15 -53.33 13.12
C GLY A 110 10.60 -53.59 12.69
N ARG A 111 11.03 -53.00 11.57
CA ARG A 111 12.43 -52.94 11.11
C ARG A 111 12.63 -51.67 10.27
N GLN A 112 13.71 -50.94 10.53
CA GLN A 112 14.07 -49.79 9.70
C GLN A 112 14.47 -50.22 8.27
N PRO A 113 14.04 -49.48 7.23
CA PRO A 113 14.40 -49.77 5.84
C PRO A 113 15.87 -49.42 5.51
N TYR A 114 16.55 -48.64 6.37
CA TYR A 114 17.95 -48.21 6.22
C TYR A 114 18.54 -47.86 7.58
N ASP A 115 19.87 -47.85 7.68
CA ASP A 115 20.58 -47.45 8.89
C ASP A 115 20.40 -45.95 9.18
N PRO A 116 20.33 -45.51 10.44
CA PRO A 116 20.21 -44.11 10.80
C PRO A 116 21.35 -43.25 10.23
N TRP A 117 21.00 -42.18 9.52
CA TRP A 117 21.95 -41.20 9.00
C TRP A 117 22.25 -40.17 10.09
N LEU A 118 23.15 -40.54 11.00
CA LEU A 118 23.65 -39.71 12.09
C LEU A 118 25.18 -39.67 12.06
N LEU A 119 25.76 -38.51 12.35
CA LEU A 119 27.21 -38.37 12.50
C LEU A 119 27.70 -39.35 13.58
N PRO A 120 28.62 -40.28 13.25
CA PRO A 120 29.16 -41.21 14.22
C PRO A 120 29.87 -40.46 15.35
N VAL A 121 29.58 -40.84 16.59
CA VAL A 121 30.31 -40.36 17.77
C VAL A 121 31.35 -41.42 18.13
N ALA A 122 32.60 -41.02 18.31
CA ALA A 122 33.69 -41.95 18.58
C ALA A 122 33.68 -42.41 20.04
N GLY A 123 33.34 -43.68 20.27
CA GLY A 123 33.56 -44.42 21.54
C GLY A 123 32.76 -43.93 22.75
N GLU A 124 32.76 -44.72 23.82
CA GLU A 124 32.29 -44.26 25.13
C GLU A 124 33.43 -43.50 25.85
N PRO A 125 33.18 -42.30 26.37
CA PRO A 125 34.17 -41.59 27.15
C PRO A 125 34.44 -42.35 28.47
N SER A 126 35.70 -42.70 28.74
CA SER A 126 36.12 -43.20 30.05
C SER A 126 36.63 -42.04 30.89
N SER A 127 36.06 -41.87 32.09
CA SER A 127 36.59 -40.96 33.11
C SER A 127 37.87 -41.49 33.77
N SER A 128 38.30 -42.71 33.43
CA SER A 128 39.52 -43.36 33.92
C SER A 128 40.16 -44.20 32.81
N PRO A 129 40.71 -43.57 31.75
CA PRO A 129 41.34 -44.30 30.65
C PRO A 129 42.62 -44.99 31.13
N THR A 130 42.94 -46.15 30.56
CA THR A 130 44.28 -46.74 30.73
C THR A 130 45.32 -45.87 30.02
N TYR A 131 46.60 -46.00 30.39
CA TYR A 131 47.68 -45.25 29.73
C TYR A 131 47.71 -45.47 28.20
N GLU A 132 47.42 -46.68 27.74
CA GLU A 132 47.36 -47.01 26.32
C GLU A 132 46.18 -46.30 25.63
N VAL A 133 44.99 -46.33 26.23
CA VAL A 133 43.80 -45.64 25.69
C VAL A 133 44.03 -44.12 25.66
N ALA A 134 44.64 -43.56 26.71
CA ALA A 134 44.97 -42.13 26.76
C ALA A 134 45.98 -41.73 25.67
N ALA A 135 47.00 -42.57 25.40
CA ALA A 135 47.95 -42.34 24.31
C ALA A 135 47.28 -42.40 22.94
N GLN A 136 46.40 -43.39 22.71
CA GLN A 136 45.62 -43.52 21.48
C GLN A 136 44.69 -42.30 21.26
N GLN A 137 43.95 -41.88 22.29
CA GLN A 137 43.07 -40.71 22.24
C GLN A 137 43.87 -39.40 22.02
N SER A 138 45.06 -39.29 22.61
CA SER A 138 45.94 -38.13 22.42
C SER A 138 46.46 -38.02 20.99
N GLU A 139 46.79 -39.15 20.35
CA GLU A 139 47.16 -39.16 18.94
C GLU A 139 45.96 -38.82 18.05
N ALA A 140 44.79 -39.39 18.32
CA ALA A 140 43.56 -39.09 17.59
C ALA A 140 43.17 -37.60 17.67
N ALA A 141 43.39 -36.94 18.83
CA ALA A 141 43.10 -35.53 19.05
C ALA A 141 43.95 -34.56 18.17
N LYS A 142 45.03 -35.04 17.55
CA LYS A 142 45.81 -34.25 16.57
C LYS A 142 45.08 -34.12 15.23
N THR A 143 44.09 -34.95 14.98
CA THR A 143 43.29 -34.91 13.75
C THR A 143 42.07 -34.02 13.92
N VAL A 144 41.70 -33.29 12.87
CA VAL A 144 40.49 -32.46 12.88
C VAL A 144 39.28 -33.38 12.90
N ALA A 145 38.42 -33.22 13.89
CA ALA A 145 37.16 -33.95 13.98
C ALA A 145 36.31 -33.74 12.72
N ILE A 146 35.63 -34.79 12.28
CA ILE A 146 34.66 -34.67 11.18
C ILE A 146 33.48 -33.80 11.63
N THR A 147 33.18 -32.78 10.83
CA THR A 147 32.05 -31.88 11.06
C THR A 147 30.80 -32.37 10.33
N LEU A 148 29.61 -31.92 10.76
CA LEU A 148 28.35 -32.38 10.17
C LEU A 148 28.26 -32.07 8.67
N ASP A 149 28.71 -30.89 8.24
CA ASP A 149 28.78 -30.48 6.82
C ASP A 149 29.68 -31.42 6.00
N ARG A 150 30.91 -31.68 6.48
CA ARG A 150 31.84 -32.60 5.80
C ARG A 150 31.32 -34.02 5.74
N TRP A 151 30.64 -34.47 6.80
CA TRP A 151 30.01 -35.79 6.82
C TRP A 151 28.85 -35.88 5.83
N ILE A 152 28.01 -34.83 5.73
CA ILE A 152 26.95 -34.75 4.72
C ILE A 152 27.56 -34.84 3.31
N ASP A 153 28.63 -34.11 3.03
CA ASP A 153 29.33 -34.18 1.73
C ASP A 153 29.83 -35.59 1.41
N GLN A 154 30.42 -36.29 2.40
CA GLN A 154 30.86 -37.68 2.25
C GLN A 154 29.68 -38.63 1.98
N GLN A 155 28.56 -38.46 2.68
CA GLN A 155 27.36 -39.28 2.46
C GLN A 155 26.75 -39.00 1.08
N LEU A 156 26.71 -37.75 0.62
CA LEU A 156 26.22 -37.39 -0.71
C LEU A 156 27.14 -37.90 -1.83
N ALA A 157 28.45 -37.99 -1.59
CA ALA A 157 29.37 -38.61 -2.54
C ALA A 157 29.18 -40.14 -2.62
N ALA A 158 28.95 -40.80 -1.49
CA ALA A 158 28.72 -42.25 -1.41
C ALA A 158 27.33 -42.67 -1.90
N TYR A 159 26.33 -41.82 -1.66
CA TYR A 159 24.92 -42.01 -2.03
C TYR A 159 24.40 -40.78 -2.77
N PRO A 160 24.81 -40.58 -4.04
CA PRO A 160 24.39 -39.42 -4.81
C PRO A 160 22.87 -39.34 -4.90
N LEU A 161 22.31 -38.18 -4.53
CA LEU A 161 20.90 -37.92 -4.76
C LEU A 161 20.65 -37.90 -6.28
N PRO A 162 19.61 -38.60 -6.78
CA PRO A 162 19.28 -38.62 -8.20
C PRO A 162 18.72 -37.26 -8.63
N THR A 163 19.59 -36.29 -8.84
CA THR A 163 19.27 -34.93 -9.26
C THR A 163 19.50 -34.83 -10.77
N THR A 164 18.53 -35.29 -11.56
CA THR A 164 18.60 -35.09 -13.02
C THR A 164 18.23 -33.65 -13.36
N THR A 165 19.22 -32.77 -13.44
CA THR A 165 19.05 -31.38 -13.88
C THR A 165 19.12 -31.23 -15.41
N ALA A 166 19.55 -32.28 -16.13
CA ALA A 166 19.74 -32.26 -17.59
C ALA A 166 18.48 -31.94 -18.43
N LYS A 167 17.29 -31.94 -17.82
CA LYS A 167 16.02 -31.56 -18.46
C LYS A 167 15.30 -30.40 -17.77
N LEU A 168 15.90 -29.81 -16.74
CA LEU A 168 15.34 -28.64 -16.09
C LEU A 168 15.87 -27.39 -16.82
N PRO A 169 15.00 -26.46 -17.23
CA PRO A 169 15.44 -25.18 -17.77
C PRO A 169 16.24 -24.41 -16.71
N ASP A 170 17.23 -23.63 -17.14
CA ASP A 170 17.90 -22.67 -16.27
C ASP A 170 16.86 -21.68 -15.71
N VAL A 171 17.08 -21.15 -14.51
CA VAL A 171 16.20 -20.12 -13.94
C VAL A 171 16.17 -18.87 -14.82
N ASP A 172 17.26 -18.57 -15.51
CA ASP A 172 17.35 -17.49 -16.48
C ASP A 172 16.60 -17.82 -17.79
N ASP A 173 16.45 -19.11 -18.11
CA ASP A 173 15.67 -19.61 -19.25
C ASP A 173 14.18 -19.76 -18.93
N LEU A 174 13.80 -19.74 -17.65
CA LEU A 174 12.41 -19.69 -17.21
C LEU A 174 11.81 -18.35 -17.60
N LYS A 175 11.30 -18.28 -18.83
CA LYS A 175 10.43 -17.18 -19.23
C LYS A 175 9.25 -17.17 -18.24
N PRO A 176 8.95 -16.03 -17.58
CA PRO A 176 7.73 -15.92 -16.80
C PRO A 176 6.58 -16.36 -17.71
N LYS A 177 5.70 -17.25 -17.21
CA LYS A 177 4.54 -17.70 -17.99
C LYS A 177 3.87 -16.44 -18.51
N LEU A 178 3.97 -16.24 -19.82
CA LEU A 178 3.33 -15.12 -20.50
C LEU A 178 1.86 -15.20 -20.10
N THR A 179 1.42 -14.15 -19.41
CA THR A 179 0.02 -13.96 -19.04
C THR A 179 -0.82 -14.22 -20.28
N PRO A 180 -1.95 -14.95 -20.20
CA PRO A 180 -2.84 -15.18 -21.34
C PRO A 180 -3.08 -13.88 -22.10
N LYS A 181 -3.16 -13.98 -23.45
CA LYS A 181 -3.28 -12.85 -24.38
C LYS A 181 -4.28 -11.83 -23.83
N GLN A 182 -3.73 -10.73 -23.31
CA GLN A 182 -4.50 -9.79 -22.52
C GLN A 182 -5.55 -9.11 -23.41
N PRO A 183 -6.77 -8.84 -22.90
CA PRO A 183 -7.74 -8.00 -23.58
C PRO A 183 -7.10 -6.68 -24.02
N ALA A 184 -7.59 -6.10 -25.10
CA ALA A 184 -7.10 -4.81 -25.56
C ALA A 184 -7.19 -3.76 -24.42
N PRO A 185 -6.14 -2.94 -24.22
CA PRO A 185 -6.13 -1.92 -23.17
C PRO A 185 -7.29 -0.94 -23.35
N GLN A 186 -7.94 -0.54 -22.26
CA GLN A 186 -8.93 0.55 -22.27
C GLN A 186 -8.19 1.86 -22.01
N THR A 187 -7.82 2.54 -23.08
CA THR A 187 -7.07 3.80 -23.00
C THR A 187 -7.83 4.85 -22.21
N VAL A 188 -7.18 5.41 -21.19
CA VAL A 188 -7.67 6.55 -20.43
C VAL A 188 -7.14 7.84 -21.06
N SER A 189 -8.01 8.81 -21.26
CA SER A 189 -7.64 10.10 -21.86
C SER A 189 -8.54 11.23 -21.38
N LEU A 190 -8.18 12.46 -21.75
CA LEU A 190 -9.06 13.63 -21.63
C LEU A 190 -9.85 13.82 -22.91
N LEU A 191 -11.17 13.98 -22.79
CA LEU A 191 -12.06 14.33 -23.89
C LEU A 191 -13.04 15.41 -23.41
N ASN A 192 -12.98 16.60 -24.00
CA ASN A 192 -13.74 17.79 -23.56
C ASN A 192 -13.59 18.10 -22.05
N GLY A 193 -12.37 17.88 -21.54
CA GLY A 193 -12.02 17.98 -20.11
C GLY A 193 -12.78 17.00 -19.20
N TRP A 194 -13.20 15.85 -19.72
CA TRP A 194 -13.63 14.70 -18.93
C TRP A 194 -12.56 13.61 -18.98
N LEU A 195 -12.31 12.94 -17.86
CA LEU A 195 -11.56 11.68 -17.87
C LEU A 195 -12.46 10.56 -18.38
N VAL A 196 -12.05 9.97 -19.49
CA VAL A 196 -12.78 8.90 -20.17
C VAL A 196 -11.93 7.65 -20.28
N SER A 197 -12.59 6.50 -20.32
CA SER A 197 -12.03 5.22 -20.79
C SER A 197 -12.72 4.89 -22.11
N GLY A 198 -11.95 4.94 -23.21
CA GLY A 198 -12.52 5.08 -24.55
C GLY A 198 -13.35 6.36 -24.66
N GLU A 199 -14.65 6.25 -24.94
CA GLU A 199 -15.57 7.40 -25.05
C GLU A 199 -16.45 7.59 -23.81
N LYS A 200 -16.24 6.79 -22.75
CA LYS A 200 -17.13 6.75 -21.59
C LYS A 200 -16.48 7.43 -20.40
N ILE A 201 -17.18 8.40 -19.78
CA ILE A 201 -16.72 9.06 -18.55
C ILE A 201 -16.47 8.03 -17.45
N LEU A 202 -15.32 8.15 -16.78
CA LEU A 202 -14.97 7.34 -15.62
C LEU A 202 -15.70 7.87 -14.38
N THR A 203 -16.46 6.99 -13.73
CA THR A 203 -17.24 7.28 -12.52
C THR A 203 -17.11 6.13 -11.53
N GLY A 204 -17.05 6.44 -10.24
CA GLY A 204 -17.02 5.44 -9.17
C GLY A 204 -16.31 5.94 -7.92
N LYS A 205 -16.14 5.03 -6.95
CA LYS A 205 -15.49 5.33 -5.68
C LYS A 205 -13.98 5.43 -5.86
N ARG A 206 -13.37 6.35 -5.11
CA ARG A 206 -11.92 6.39 -4.92
C ARG A 206 -11.61 5.70 -3.61
N GLN A 207 -10.76 4.68 -3.65
CA GLN A 207 -10.37 3.91 -2.46
C GLN A 207 -8.94 4.26 -2.06
N LYS A 208 -8.70 4.47 -0.77
CA LYS A 208 -7.34 4.65 -0.23
C LYS A 208 -6.79 3.31 0.26
N VAL A 209 -5.48 3.14 0.20
CA VAL A 209 -4.80 2.01 0.82
C VAL A 209 -4.54 2.26 2.32
N THR A 210 -4.44 1.19 3.11
CA THR A 210 -4.03 1.27 4.52
C THR A 210 -2.56 1.61 4.64
N TRP A 211 -2.20 2.56 5.50
CA TRP A 211 -0.80 3.02 5.62
C TRP A 211 0.14 2.04 6.34
N TRP A 212 -0.37 1.25 7.30
CA TRP A 212 0.44 0.35 8.14
C TRP A 212 -0.35 -0.74 8.93
N SER A 213 -1.67 -0.58 9.14
CA SER A 213 -2.45 -1.35 10.14
C SER A 213 -2.83 -2.79 9.74
N GLY A 214 -1.95 -3.53 9.08
CA GLY A 214 -2.19 -4.91 8.62
C GLY A 214 -1.92 -5.95 9.71
N ASN A 215 -2.62 -7.09 9.70
CA ASN A 215 -2.39 -8.16 10.65
C ASN A 215 -2.71 -9.53 10.03
N THR A 216 -1.82 -10.51 10.22
CA THR A 216 -1.88 -11.82 9.58
C THR A 216 -2.72 -12.86 10.34
N LYS A 217 -3.18 -12.54 11.56
CA LYS A 217 -4.04 -13.43 12.36
C LYS A 217 -5.46 -13.44 11.79
N ALA A 218 -6.07 -14.64 11.71
CA ALA A 218 -7.34 -14.89 11.01
C ALA A 218 -8.47 -13.89 11.35
N ARG A 219 -8.63 -13.53 12.64
CA ARG A 219 -9.65 -12.58 13.10
C ARG A 219 -9.56 -11.17 12.49
N TYR A 220 -8.39 -10.74 12.02
CA TYR A 220 -8.21 -9.42 11.40
C TYR A 220 -8.41 -9.46 9.88
N LEU A 221 -8.29 -10.63 9.25
CA LEU A 221 -8.39 -10.76 7.80
C LEU A 221 -9.82 -10.50 7.29
N ALA A 222 -10.84 -10.76 8.10
CA ALA A 222 -12.25 -10.54 7.73
C ALA A 222 -12.58 -9.09 7.33
N ASN A 223 -11.86 -8.11 7.88
CA ASN A 223 -12.06 -6.68 7.62
C ASN A 223 -10.88 -6.05 6.87
N ALA A 224 -9.95 -6.86 6.37
CA ALA A 224 -8.76 -6.35 5.74
C ALA A 224 -9.09 -5.65 4.41
N GLN A 225 -8.44 -4.51 4.18
CA GLN A 225 -8.53 -3.78 2.92
C GLN A 225 -7.40 -4.20 1.99
N PRO A 226 -7.62 -4.21 0.66
CA PRO A 226 -6.59 -4.57 -0.31
C PRO A 226 -5.44 -3.56 -0.34
N HIS A 227 -4.23 -4.03 -0.65
CA HIS A 227 -3.03 -3.19 -0.72
C HIS A 227 -2.05 -3.72 -1.76
N ILE A 228 -1.65 -2.88 -2.73
CA ILE A 228 -0.81 -3.33 -3.85
C ILE A 228 0.57 -3.79 -3.37
N THR A 229 1.22 -3.06 -2.46
CA THR A 229 2.62 -3.33 -2.07
C THR A 229 2.76 -3.91 -0.68
N ARG A 230 1.73 -4.62 -0.19
CA ARG A 230 1.80 -5.35 1.08
C ARG A 230 2.27 -6.77 0.82
N TYR A 231 3.26 -7.20 1.58
CA TYR A 231 3.88 -8.52 1.44
C TYR A 231 3.74 -9.34 2.72
N VAL A 232 3.28 -10.57 2.57
CA VAL A 232 3.29 -11.61 3.59
C VAL A 232 3.94 -12.85 2.99
N PRO A 233 5.14 -13.25 3.47
CA PRO A 233 5.84 -14.42 2.96
C PRO A 233 4.96 -15.67 2.97
N GLY A 234 4.90 -16.36 1.82
CA GLY A 234 4.18 -17.63 1.66
C GLY A 234 2.65 -17.55 1.77
N ARG A 235 2.04 -16.36 1.81
CA ARG A 235 0.59 -16.21 1.99
C ARG A 235 -0.01 -15.18 1.04
N THR A 236 -1.01 -15.61 0.28
CA THR A 236 -1.71 -14.79 -0.73
C THR A 236 -3.19 -14.60 -0.34
N GLY A 237 -3.76 -13.44 -0.68
CA GLY A 237 -5.17 -13.09 -0.47
C GLY A 237 -5.35 -11.71 0.17
N THR A 238 -6.59 -11.25 0.26
CA THR A 238 -6.94 -9.93 0.83
C THR A 238 -6.46 -9.82 2.28
N GLY A 239 -5.69 -8.77 2.58
CA GLY A 239 -5.08 -8.59 3.90
C GLY A 239 -3.74 -9.30 4.12
N LEU A 240 -3.32 -10.10 3.14
CA LEU A 240 -2.02 -10.77 3.09
C LEU A 240 -1.20 -10.17 1.93
N THR A 241 -0.50 -11.00 1.14
CA THR A 241 -0.05 -10.58 -0.19
C THR A 241 -1.25 -10.62 -1.15
N ASP A 242 -1.84 -9.48 -1.50
CA ASP A 242 -3.02 -9.46 -2.37
C ASP A 242 -2.73 -10.09 -3.75
N ASP A 243 -3.60 -10.98 -4.22
CA ASP A 243 -3.63 -11.42 -5.62
C ASP A 243 -4.21 -10.27 -6.46
N LEU A 244 -3.42 -9.67 -7.35
CA LEU A 244 -3.82 -8.45 -8.06
C LEU A 244 -4.93 -8.68 -9.09
N GLU A 245 -5.03 -9.89 -9.65
CA GLU A 245 -6.11 -10.23 -10.59
C GLU A 245 -7.44 -10.23 -9.83
N ALA A 246 -7.51 -11.01 -8.74
CA ALA A 246 -8.70 -11.10 -7.90
C ALA A 246 -9.03 -9.76 -7.21
N MET A 247 -8.00 -9.03 -6.75
CA MET A 247 -8.16 -7.72 -6.15
C MET A 247 -8.78 -6.73 -7.13
N THR A 248 -8.31 -6.67 -8.38
CA THR A 248 -8.88 -5.74 -9.38
C THR A 248 -10.30 -6.11 -9.78
N ASP A 249 -10.65 -7.40 -9.84
CA ASP A 249 -12.03 -7.84 -10.04
C ASP A 249 -12.94 -7.41 -8.89
N GLN A 250 -12.47 -7.58 -7.64
CA GLN A 250 -13.20 -7.15 -6.46
C GLN A 250 -13.42 -5.63 -6.45
N LEU A 251 -12.39 -4.82 -6.75
CA LEU A 251 -12.51 -3.36 -6.82
C LEU A 251 -13.57 -2.95 -7.84
N LYS A 252 -13.57 -3.56 -9.03
CA LYS A 252 -14.56 -3.29 -10.07
C LYS A 252 -15.97 -3.65 -9.63
N GLN A 253 -16.15 -4.82 -8.99
CA GLN A 253 -17.45 -5.25 -8.45
C GLN A 253 -17.98 -4.29 -7.37
N GLN A 254 -17.08 -3.69 -6.58
CA GLN A 254 -17.42 -2.72 -5.52
C GLN A 254 -17.69 -1.30 -6.05
N GLY A 255 -17.59 -1.08 -7.37
CA GLY A 255 -17.76 0.22 -8.01
C GLY A 255 -16.60 1.18 -7.73
N VAL A 256 -15.40 0.67 -7.47
CA VAL A 256 -14.18 1.49 -7.35
C VAL A 256 -13.68 1.82 -8.76
N VAL A 257 -13.33 3.10 -8.97
CA VAL A 257 -12.75 3.58 -10.23
C VAL A 257 -11.26 3.89 -10.10
N ALA A 258 -10.80 4.24 -8.90
CA ALA A 258 -9.39 4.55 -8.66
C ALA A 258 -8.93 4.04 -7.29
N LEU A 259 -7.74 3.46 -7.26
CA LEU A 259 -7.03 3.13 -6.02
C LEU A 259 -5.91 4.15 -5.78
N ASN A 260 -6.00 4.87 -4.68
CA ASN A 260 -5.05 5.87 -4.22
C ASN A 260 -3.97 5.21 -3.36
N HIS A 261 -2.77 5.12 -3.94
CA HIS A 261 -1.63 4.41 -3.38
C HIS A 261 -0.49 5.37 -3.06
N ASN A 262 0.09 5.17 -1.87
CA ASN A 262 1.36 5.71 -1.43
C ASN A 262 2.18 4.56 -0.82
N TYR A 263 3.50 4.74 -0.67
CA TYR A 263 4.31 3.77 0.08
C TYR A 263 3.96 3.80 1.58
N GLY A 264 4.18 2.67 2.26
CA GLY A 264 3.77 2.49 3.66
C GLY A 264 4.45 3.46 4.63
N LEU A 265 3.77 3.72 5.75
CA LEU A 265 4.27 4.61 6.80
C LEU A 265 5.59 4.13 7.41
N TRP A 266 5.74 2.81 7.52
CA TRP A 266 6.96 2.09 7.88
C TRP A 266 6.92 0.69 7.26
N TYR A 267 8.07 0.02 7.25
CA TYR A 267 8.25 -1.27 6.60
C TYR A 267 7.52 -2.42 7.31
N GLU A 268 7.53 -2.49 8.64
CA GLU A 268 7.10 -3.68 9.39
C GLU A 268 6.43 -3.36 10.73
N ARG A 269 5.70 -4.33 11.28
CA ARG A 269 4.72 -4.11 12.35
C ARG A 269 5.27 -3.77 13.73
N ARG A 270 6.55 -3.98 14.06
CA ARG A 270 7.05 -3.56 15.39
C ARG A 270 6.84 -2.06 15.59
N ARG A 271 6.83 -1.26 14.51
CA ARG A 271 6.52 0.18 14.53
C ARG A 271 5.03 0.54 14.67
N ASP A 272 4.14 -0.44 14.71
CA ASP A 272 2.74 -0.24 15.12
C ASP A 272 2.65 0.37 16.54
N ASP A 273 3.68 0.20 17.38
CA ASP A 273 3.80 0.82 18.70
C ASP A 273 3.93 2.36 18.69
N HIS A 274 4.09 2.97 17.51
CA HIS A 274 4.28 4.40 17.30
C HIS A 274 5.42 5.00 18.13
N GLN A 275 6.49 4.24 18.35
CA GLN A 275 7.67 4.71 19.08
C GLN A 275 8.74 5.29 18.15
N ARG A 276 9.65 6.08 18.73
CA ARG A 276 10.76 6.76 18.04
C ARG A 276 12.12 6.09 18.27
N VAL A 277 12.10 4.98 19.00
CA VAL A 277 13.30 4.29 19.46
C VAL A 277 13.86 3.37 18.37
N ARG A 278 15.17 3.20 18.37
CA ARG A 278 15.86 2.25 17.51
C ARG A 278 15.47 0.82 17.92
N ARG A 279 15.27 -0.06 16.94
CA ARG A 279 14.98 -1.47 17.17
C ARG A 279 16.22 -2.22 17.64
N LEU A 280 16.03 -3.15 18.56
CA LEU A 280 17.09 -3.90 19.23
C LEU A 280 17.94 -4.71 18.25
N ASP A 281 17.29 -5.36 17.29
CA ASP A 281 17.86 -6.29 16.31
C ASP A 281 17.10 -6.24 14.98
N GLY A 282 17.47 -7.12 14.05
CA GLY A 282 16.83 -7.31 12.75
C GLY A 282 15.63 -8.26 12.74
N ASP A 283 15.01 -8.58 13.88
CA ASP A 283 13.71 -9.28 13.89
C ASP A 283 12.68 -8.47 13.09
N VAL A 284 11.69 -9.09 12.46
CA VAL A 284 10.70 -8.36 11.64
C VAL A 284 9.34 -9.02 11.66
N TRP A 285 8.27 -8.20 11.68
CA TRP A 285 6.91 -8.71 11.84
C TRP A 285 6.05 -8.38 10.62
N ALA A 286 5.60 -9.42 9.90
CA ALA A 286 4.69 -9.30 8.76
C ALA A 286 3.26 -8.85 9.18
N PRO A 287 2.50 -8.15 8.31
CA PRO A 287 2.82 -7.87 6.92
C PRO A 287 3.85 -6.74 6.76
N PHE A 288 4.59 -6.82 5.67
CA PHE A 288 5.56 -5.80 5.26
C PHE A 288 4.90 -4.83 4.29
N TYR A 289 5.04 -3.54 4.55
CA TYR A 289 4.64 -2.49 3.62
C TYR A 289 5.89 -2.02 2.88
N GLU A 290 6.10 -2.64 1.73
CA GLU A 290 7.32 -2.46 0.94
C GLU A 290 7.52 -1.00 0.54
N GLN A 291 8.78 -0.58 0.62
CA GLN A 291 9.23 0.77 0.28
C GLN A 291 9.74 0.79 -1.18
N PRO A 292 9.73 1.94 -1.86
CA PRO A 292 10.16 2.04 -3.26
C PRO A 292 11.67 1.84 -3.48
N PHE A 293 12.47 1.91 -2.41
CA PHE A 293 13.93 1.80 -2.44
C PHE A 293 14.41 0.43 -1.97
N ALA A 294 15.48 -0.06 -2.58
CA ALA A 294 16.11 -1.30 -2.16
C ALA A 294 16.93 -1.10 -0.88
N ARG A 295 17.02 -2.15 -0.07
CA ARG A 295 17.99 -2.26 1.03
C ARG A 295 19.38 -2.42 0.43
N SER A 296 20.37 -1.71 0.97
CA SER A 296 21.75 -1.71 0.47
C SER A 296 22.57 -2.92 0.90
N GLY A 297 22.15 -3.63 1.95
CA GLY A 297 23.00 -4.63 2.62
C GLY A 297 24.12 -4.01 3.50
N LEU A 298 24.22 -2.68 3.56
CA LEU A 298 25.26 -1.96 4.28
C LEU A 298 24.69 -1.23 5.51
N GLY A 299 25.50 -1.22 6.57
CA GLY A 299 25.18 -0.54 7.82
C GLY A 299 23.87 -1.04 8.47
N ARG A 300 23.38 -0.26 9.43
CA ARG A 300 22.17 -0.57 10.18
C ARG A 300 21.28 0.66 10.30
N ALA A 301 20.02 0.53 9.89
CA ALA A 301 18.97 1.53 9.98
C ALA A 301 18.26 1.49 11.35
N TYR A 302 17.33 2.42 11.59
CA TYR A 302 16.62 2.51 12.88
C TYR A 302 15.67 1.34 13.15
N ASP A 303 15.21 0.65 12.12
CA ASP A 303 14.44 -0.59 12.22
C ASP A 303 15.30 -1.83 12.47
N GLY A 304 16.63 -1.67 12.55
CA GLY A 304 17.57 -2.75 12.82
C GLY A 304 17.99 -3.56 11.59
N LEU A 305 17.43 -3.27 10.41
CA LEU A 305 17.80 -3.86 9.12
C LEU A 305 18.92 -3.03 8.44
N SER A 306 19.37 -3.46 7.26
CA SER A 306 20.33 -2.65 6.49
C SER A 306 19.71 -1.33 6.02
N ARG A 307 20.56 -0.31 5.83
CA ARG A 307 20.12 0.99 5.32
C ARG A 307 19.64 0.88 3.88
N TYR A 308 18.76 1.78 3.46
CA TYR A 308 18.32 1.91 2.07
C TYR A 308 19.42 2.51 1.19
N ASP A 309 19.38 2.22 -0.11
CA ASP A 309 20.05 3.01 -1.14
C ASP A 309 18.98 3.70 -1.98
N LEU A 310 18.85 5.01 -1.82
CA LEU A 310 17.85 5.84 -2.50
C LEU A 310 18.10 5.95 -4.02
N THR A 311 19.22 5.42 -4.53
CA THR A 311 19.52 5.32 -5.95
C THR A 311 19.19 3.95 -6.55
N LYS A 312 18.73 3.01 -5.72
CA LYS A 312 18.38 1.63 -6.11
C LYS A 312 16.92 1.36 -5.80
N TRP A 313 16.23 0.75 -6.75
CA TRP A 313 14.79 0.54 -6.70
C TRP A 313 14.43 -0.83 -6.15
N ASN A 314 13.38 -0.90 -5.34
CA ASN A 314 12.79 -2.17 -4.92
C ASN A 314 12.01 -2.78 -6.10
N THR A 315 12.62 -3.73 -6.81
CA THR A 315 12.01 -4.37 -7.99
C THR A 315 10.64 -4.96 -7.69
N TRP A 316 10.43 -5.55 -6.51
CA TRP A 316 9.15 -6.14 -6.14
C TRP A 316 8.06 -5.08 -6.01
N TYR A 317 8.36 -3.96 -5.34
CA TYR A 317 7.43 -2.83 -5.17
C TYR A 317 6.96 -2.29 -6.54
N TRP A 318 7.92 -2.01 -7.44
CA TRP A 318 7.61 -1.44 -8.75
C TRP A 318 6.91 -2.45 -9.67
N LEU A 319 7.29 -3.72 -9.65
CA LEU A 319 6.61 -4.76 -10.42
C LEU A 319 5.15 -4.91 -9.98
N ARG A 320 4.88 -4.91 -8.67
CA ARG A 320 3.52 -4.98 -8.12
C ARG A 320 2.65 -3.82 -8.57
N LEU A 321 3.15 -2.60 -8.51
CA LEU A 321 2.42 -1.43 -9.00
C LEU A 321 2.19 -1.51 -10.52
N LYS A 322 3.20 -1.92 -11.28
CA LYS A 322 3.08 -2.07 -12.74
C LYS A 322 2.04 -3.13 -13.11
N THR A 323 2.03 -4.27 -12.43
CA THR A 323 1.02 -5.31 -12.62
C THR A 323 -0.39 -4.79 -12.30
N TYR A 324 -0.54 -4.01 -11.22
CA TYR A 324 -1.84 -3.37 -10.92
C TYR A 324 -2.26 -2.39 -12.03
N ALA A 325 -1.35 -1.56 -12.52
CA ALA A 325 -1.62 -0.62 -13.61
C ALA A 325 -2.05 -1.36 -14.89
N ASP A 326 -1.34 -2.42 -15.28
CA ASP A 326 -1.66 -3.23 -16.47
C ASP A 326 -3.03 -3.90 -16.39
N LEU A 327 -3.36 -4.48 -15.23
CA LEU A 327 -4.67 -5.07 -14.98
C LEU A 327 -5.76 -3.99 -14.93
N GLY A 328 -5.45 -2.84 -14.34
CA GLY A 328 -6.35 -1.71 -14.27
C GLY A 328 -6.70 -1.16 -15.64
N GLU A 329 -5.74 -1.11 -16.56
CA GLU A 329 -5.94 -0.62 -17.93
C GLU A 329 -6.91 -1.50 -18.71
N GLN A 330 -6.93 -2.81 -18.45
CA GLN A 330 -7.90 -3.74 -19.04
C GLN A 330 -9.29 -3.61 -18.41
N LYS A 331 -9.34 -3.24 -17.13
CA LYS A 331 -10.56 -3.29 -16.31
C LYS A 331 -11.25 -1.94 -16.15
N GLY A 332 -10.62 -0.85 -16.56
CA GLY A 332 -11.09 0.53 -16.39
C GLY A 332 -10.85 1.07 -14.98
N LEU A 333 -9.75 0.64 -14.33
CA LEU A 333 -9.32 1.11 -13.01
C LEU A 333 -8.11 2.02 -13.13
N LEU A 334 -8.11 3.11 -12.37
CA LEU A 334 -6.99 4.04 -12.27
C LEU A 334 -6.08 3.71 -11.10
N LEU A 335 -4.77 3.87 -11.32
CA LEU A 335 -3.80 3.98 -10.24
C LEU A 335 -3.56 5.47 -9.95
N PHE A 336 -3.96 5.92 -8.78
CA PHE A 336 -3.56 7.23 -8.27
C PHE A 336 -2.22 7.06 -7.57
N HIS A 337 -1.14 7.39 -8.27
CA HIS A 337 0.22 7.20 -7.82
C HIS A 337 0.73 8.47 -7.12
N GLN A 338 0.75 8.42 -5.79
CA GLN A 338 1.30 9.47 -4.95
C GLN A 338 2.82 9.30 -4.92
N HIS A 339 3.56 10.22 -5.54
CA HIS A 339 5.03 10.13 -5.56
C HIS A 339 5.58 10.15 -4.12
N TYR A 340 5.13 11.09 -3.30
CA TYR A 340 5.53 11.20 -1.90
C TYR A 340 4.39 10.93 -0.91
N PHE A 341 4.74 10.82 0.36
CA PHE A 341 3.78 10.71 1.46
C PHE A 341 4.13 11.70 2.59
N GLN A 342 3.63 12.94 2.47
CA GLN A 342 3.92 14.06 3.37
C GLN A 342 3.56 13.79 4.84
N HIS A 343 2.64 12.87 5.09
CA HIS A 343 2.30 12.44 6.44
C HIS A 343 3.52 11.97 7.26
N ASN A 344 4.56 11.46 6.58
CA ASN A 344 5.81 11.03 7.21
C ASN A 344 6.61 12.17 7.84
N ILE A 345 6.43 13.41 7.37
CA ILE A 345 7.32 14.53 7.69
C ILE A 345 6.68 15.62 8.57
N LEU A 346 5.40 15.51 8.95
CA LEU A 346 4.69 16.58 9.69
C LEU A 346 3.95 16.15 10.96
N GLU A 347 3.70 14.85 11.14
CA GLU A 347 2.66 14.42 12.07
C GLU A 347 3.18 13.86 13.40
N ALA A 348 3.98 12.82 13.35
CA ALA A 348 4.46 12.12 14.53
C ALA A 348 5.85 11.56 14.26
N GLY A 349 6.71 11.59 15.28
CA GLY A 349 8.10 11.16 15.15
C GLY A 349 8.24 9.73 14.66
N ALA A 350 7.33 8.84 15.04
CA ALA A 350 7.34 7.45 14.59
C ALA A 350 7.24 7.30 13.06
N HIS A 351 6.53 8.22 12.39
CA HIS A 351 6.35 8.18 10.93
C HIS A 351 7.66 8.53 10.19
N TRP A 352 8.48 9.37 10.83
CA TRP A 352 9.80 9.76 10.33
C TRP A 352 10.91 8.78 10.74
N THR A 353 10.74 8.12 11.89
CA THR A 353 11.79 7.32 12.55
C THR A 353 12.39 6.28 11.61
N ASP A 354 11.54 5.54 10.89
CA ASP A 354 11.94 4.50 9.93
C ASP A 354 11.85 4.96 8.46
N CYS A 355 11.62 6.26 8.21
CA CYS A 355 11.47 6.78 6.85
C CYS A 355 12.78 6.58 6.05
N PRO A 356 12.72 6.06 4.81
CA PRO A 356 13.93 5.83 4.00
C PRO A 356 14.76 7.10 3.75
N TRP A 357 14.10 8.25 3.64
CA TRP A 357 14.73 9.54 3.36
C TRP A 357 15.56 10.10 4.52
N ARG A 358 15.32 9.64 5.75
CA ARG A 358 16.06 10.06 6.93
C ARG A 358 17.52 9.62 6.86
N THR A 359 18.46 10.50 7.21
CA THR A 359 19.92 10.28 7.14
C THR A 359 20.37 8.98 7.81
N ALA A 360 19.82 8.63 8.99
CA ALA A 360 20.17 7.39 9.65
C ALA A 360 19.74 6.09 8.93
N ASN A 361 18.81 6.18 7.96
CA ASN A 361 18.17 5.05 7.31
C ASN A 361 18.64 4.80 5.87
N ASN A 362 19.49 5.66 5.30
CA ASN A 362 20.03 5.47 3.96
C ASN A 362 21.55 5.67 3.90
N ILE A 363 22.15 5.35 2.76
CA ILE A 363 23.59 5.49 2.50
C ILE A 363 23.93 6.69 1.58
N ASN A 364 22.97 7.59 1.37
CA ASN A 364 23.03 8.64 0.35
C ASN A 364 23.28 10.04 0.94
N ASP A 365 23.70 10.10 2.21
CA ASP A 365 24.07 11.34 2.91
C ASP A 365 23.00 12.45 2.85
N THR A 366 21.72 12.09 3.01
CA THR A 366 20.63 13.08 3.03
C THR A 366 20.82 14.10 4.16
N PRO A 367 20.42 15.38 3.99
CA PRO A 367 20.85 16.49 4.85
C PRO A 367 19.98 16.67 6.11
N PHE A 368 19.43 15.58 6.67
CA PHE A 368 18.56 15.68 7.85
C PHE A 368 19.35 15.64 9.17
N PRO A 369 18.95 16.43 10.17
CA PRO A 369 19.65 16.48 11.44
C PRO A 369 19.52 15.17 12.22
N GLU A 370 20.63 14.72 12.80
CA GLU A 370 20.71 13.57 13.69
C GLU A 370 21.42 13.93 15.01
N PRO A 371 20.91 13.50 16.18
CA PRO A 371 19.62 12.83 16.37
C PRO A 371 18.45 13.77 16.06
N VAL A 372 17.34 13.21 15.59
CA VAL A 372 16.13 13.98 15.28
C VAL A 372 15.58 14.71 16.51
N ASN A 373 15.36 16.02 16.38
CA ASN A 373 14.70 16.82 17.42
C ASN A 373 13.18 16.65 17.36
N TYR A 374 12.65 15.70 18.13
CA TYR A 374 11.20 15.49 18.23
C TYR A 374 10.55 16.52 19.16
N ALA A 375 9.69 17.38 18.62
CA ALA A 375 8.97 18.38 19.40
C ALA A 375 8.08 17.71 20.46
N GLY A 376 8.34 18.04 21.73
CA GLY A 376 7.68 17.45 22.89
C GLY A 376 7.84 15.92 22.97
N ASP A 377 8.97 15.39 22.47
CA ASP A 377 9.23 13.95 22.31
C ASP A 377 8.07 13.19 21.64
N LYS A 378 7.40 13.80 20.65
CA LYS A 378 6.27 13.15 19.98
C LYS A 378 6.10 13.58 18.53
N ARG A 379 6.19 14.87 18.26
CA ARG A 379 5.90 15.45 16.95
C ARG A 379 7.17 15.61 16.13
N VAL A 380 7.01 15.68 14.82
CA VAL A 380 8.10 15.87 13.86
C VAL A 380 7.71 16.94 12.87
N PHE A 381 8.66 17.77 12.48
CA PHE A 381 8.51 18.86 11.52
C PHE A 381 9.73 18.84 10.60
N MET A 382 9.69 18.02 9.56
CA MET A 382 10.76 17.82 8.58
C MET A 382 10.41 18.39 7.21
N ALA A 383 9.20 18.95 7.03
CA ALA A 383 8.75 19.40 5.71
C ALA A 383 9.60 20.51 5.11
N GLU A 384 10.10 21.46 5.93
CA GLU A 384 10.99 22.52 5.44
C GLU A 384 12.27 21.93 4.84
N GLN A 385 12.95 21.06 5.60
CA GLN A 385 14.18 20.40 5.18
C GLN A 385 13.96 19.41 4.03
N PHE A 386 12.82 18.70 4.03
CA PHE A 386 12.51 17.71 3.01
C PHE A 386 12.25 18.36 1.64
N TYR A 387 11.66 19.55 1.62
CA TYR A 387 11.36 20.30 0.40
C TYR A 387 12.44 21.33 0.02
N ASP A 388 13.51 21.44 0.81
CA ASP A 388 14.67 22.25 0.47
C ASP A 388 15.53 21.54 -0.59
N LEU A 389 15.67 22.18 -1.75
CA LEU A 389 16.39 21.66 -2.92
C LEU A 389 17.70 22.42 -3.19
N THR A 390 18.20 23.17 -2.21
CA THR A 390 19.45 23.95 -2.33
C THR A 390 20.67 23.07 -2.53
N ASP A 391 20.74 21.92 -1.86
CA ASP A 391 21.79 20.92 -2.05
C ASP A 391 21.61 20.17 -3.40
N PRO A 392 22.57 20.28 -4.34
CA PRO A 392 22.49 19.60 -5.64
C PRO A 392 22.42 18.07 -5.56
N ALA A 393 23.12 17.45 -4.58
CA ALA A 393 23.13 16.00 -4.43
C ALA A 393 21.77 15.50 -3.93
N TYR A 394 21.21 16.16 -2.92
CA TYR A 394 19.86 15.86 -2.42
C TYR A 394 18.77 16.13 -3.47
N ARG A 395 18.87 17.25 -4.20
CA ARG A 395 17.98 17.55 -5.33
C ARG A 395 18.03 16.46 -6.41
N ALA A 396 19.21 15.89 -6.68
CA ALA A 396 19.36 14.79 -7.63
C ALA A 396 18.64 13.51 -7.17
N LEU A 397 18.59 13.22 -5.86
CA LEU A 397 17.83 12.08 -5.33
C LEU A 397 16.33 12.25 -5.59
N HIS A 398 15.78 13.43 -5.31
CA HIS A 398 14.38 13.74 -5.65
C HIS A 398 14.11 13.63 -7.15
N LYS A 399 14.98 14.20 -7.99
CA LYS A 399 14.84 14.12 -9.45
C LYS A 399 14.83 12.67 -9.93
N ASN A 400 15.76 11.84 -9.45
CA ASN A 400 15.85 10.42 -9.82
C ASN A 400 14.61 9.64 -9.38
N TYR A 401 14.10 9.91 -8.18
CA TYR A 401 12.90 9.27 -7.67
C TYR A 401 11.64 9.65 -8.47
N ILE A 402 11.45 10.95 -8.78
CA ILE A 402 10.34 11.42 -9.63
C ILE A 402 10.41 10.74 -11.01
N ARG A 403 11.60 10.67 -11.61
CA ARG A 403 11.81 9.99 -12.89
C ARG A 403 11.53 8.50 -12.81
N GLN A 404 11.87 7.83 -11.71
CA GLN A 404 11.50 6.43 -11.49
C GLN A 404 9.98 6.27 -11.40
N CYS A 405 9.29 7.16 -10.68
CA CYS A 405 7.84 7.17 -10.60
C CYS A 405 7.20 7.25 -11.99
N LEU A 406 7.76 8.04 -12.92
CA LEU A 406 7.27 8.17 -14.30
C LEU A 406 7.66 6.96 -15.17
N ASN A 407 8.93 6.56 -15.13
CA ASN A 407 9.46 5.45 -15.94
C ASN A 407 8.73 4.13 -15.69
N ALA A 408 8.32 3.88 -14.44
CA ALA A 408 7.60 2.66 -14.07
C ALA A 408 6.28 2.49 -14.84
N PHE A 409 5.65 3.58 -15.30
CA PHE A 409 4.31 3.56 -15.91
C PHE A 409 4.23 4.24 -17.28
N ARG A 410 5.37 4.49 -17.93
CA ARG A 410 5.47 5.20 -19.22
C ARG A 410 4.58 4.65 -20.36
N ASN A 411 4.09 3.42 -20.21
CA ASN A 411 3.25 2.71 -21.18
C ASN A 411 1.81 2.51 -20.70
N ASN A 412 1.40 3.12 -19.58
CA ASN A 412 0.09 2.94 -18.98
C ASN A 412 -0.69 4.26 -19.00
N SER A 413 -1.81 4.30 -19.71
CA SER A 413 -2.65 5.50 -19.79
C SER A 413 -3.48 5.75 -18.53
N ASN A 414 -3.68 4.72 -17.71
CA ASN A 414 -4.54 4.73 -16.53
C ASN A 414 -3.83 5.10 -15.21
N VAL A 415 -2.60 5.62 -15.28
CA VAL A 415 -1.85 6.07 -14.10
C VAL A 415 -1.90 7.59 -14.00
N VAL A 416 -2.40 8.09 -12.87
CA VAL A 416 -2.46 9.52 -12.57
C VAL A 416 -1.42 9.84 -11.50
N HIS A 417 -0.50 10.74 -11.83
CA HIS A 417 0.59 11.14 -10.94
C HIS A 417 0.20 12.34 -10.09
N PHE A 418 0.46 12.20 -8.79
CA PHE A 418 0.29 13.25 -7.80
C PHE A 418 1.64 13.52 -7.12
N VAL A 419 1.89 14.78 -6.76
CA VAL A 419 3.09 15.15 -6.00
C VAL A 419 3.18 14.36 -4.69
N SER A 420 2.14 14.35 -3.86
CA SER A 420 2.17 13.63 -2.59
C SER A 420 0.78 13.39 -2.04
N ALA A 421 0.63 12.27 -1.33
CA ALA A 421 -0.48 12.10 -0.42
C ALA A 421 -0.38 13.17 0.68
N GLU A 422 -1.49 13.84 0.96
CA GLU A 422 -1.62 14.91 1.97
C GLU A 422 -0.71 16.13 1.74
N TYR A 423 -0.44 16.52 0.48
CA TYR A 423 0.44 17.65 0.18
C TYR A 423 -0.12 19.00 0.65
N THR A 424 0.63 19.66 1.54
CA THR A 424 0.45 21.07 1.96
C THR A 424 1.80 21.79 1.98
N GLY A 425 2.77 21.26 1.21
CA GLY A 425 4.12 21.79 1.08
C GLY A 425 4.18 23.08 0.25
N PRO A 426 5.39 23.60 0.00
CA PRO A 426 5.57 24.88 -0.67
C PRO A 426 5.34 24.81 -2.19
N LEU A 427 5.05 25.96 -2.80
CA LEU A 427 4.94 26.11 -4.26
C LEU A 427 6.21 25.70 -5.01
N SER A 428 7.38 26.05 -4.47
CA SER A 428 8.69 25.81 -5.10
C SER A 428 8.94 24.33 -5.40
N PHE A 429 8.48 23.43 -4.52
CA PHE A 429 8.66 22.00 -4.73
C PHE A 429 7.69 21.43 -5.78
N VAL A 430 6.48 21.98 -5.90
CA VAL A 430 5.55 21.63 -7.00
C VAL A 430 6.09 22.10 -8.34
N GLN A 431 6.67 23.30 -8.39
CA GLN A 431 7.35 23.80 -9.58
C GLN A 431 8.49 22.88 -10.01
N PHE A 432 9.37 22.50 -9.07
CA PHE A 432 10.45 21.55 -9.34
C PHE A 432 9.90 20.19 -9.83
N TRP A 433 8.86 19.66 -9.20
CA TRP A 433 8.25 18.39 -9.60
C TRP A 433 7.72 18.44 -11.04
N LEU A 434 7.02 19.50 -11.42
CA LEU A 434 6.52 19.72 -12.77
C LEU A 434 7.66 19.93 -13.77
N ASP A 435 8.72 20.64 -13.40
CA ASP A 435 9.87 20.86 -14.25
C ASP A 435 10.58 19.52 -14.56
N VAL A 436 10.70 18.62 -13.58
CA VAL A 436 11.24 17.27 -13.80
C VAL A 436 10.33 16.43 -14.72
N ILE A 437 9.02 16.55 -14.61
CA ILE A 437 8.06 15.92 -15.54
C ILE A 437 8.27 16.45 -16.95
N ALA A 438 8.31 17.78 -17.13
CA ALA A 438 8.51 18.40 -18.44
C ALA A 438 9.83 17.98 -19.10
N GLU A 439 10.92 17.90 -18.32
CA GLU A 439 12.19 17.36 -18.79
C GLU A 439 12.07 15.90 -19.24
N TRP A 440 11.40 15.06 -18.45
CA TRP A 440 11.20 13.65 -18.76
C TRP A 440 10.33 13.45 -20.01
N GLU A 441 9.23 14.18 -20.17
CA GLU A 441 8.36 14.09 -21.36
C GLU A 441 9.13 14.50 -22.62
N ARG A 442 9.92 15.59 -22.55
CA ARG A 442 10.77 16.04 -23.66
C ARG A 442 11.84 15.01 -24.04
N GLU A 443 12.47 14.35 -23.07
CA GLU A 443 13.54 13.38 -23.31
C GLU A 443 13.02 12.03 -23.82
N THR A 444 11.83 11.62 -23.39
CA THR A 444 11.28 10.29 -23.70
C THR A 444 10.25 10.30 -24.82
N GLY A 445 9.62 11.45 -25.08
CA GLY A 445 8.46 11.56 -25.98
C GLY A 445 7.18 10.95 -25.41
N CYS A 446 7.21 10.46 -24.16
CA CYS A 446 6.03 9.94 -23.47
C CYS A 446 5.28 11.08 -22.77
N GLN A 447 3.95 10.98 -22.74
CA GLN A 447 3.10 11.87 -21.95
C GLN A 447 2.48 11.09 -20.78
N THR A 448 2.14 11.78 -19.71
CA THR A 448 1.53 11.17 -18.53
C THR A 448 0.37 12.01 -17.99
N LEU A 449 -0.58 11.38 -17.28
CA LEU A 449 -1.62 12.14 -16.58
C LEU A 449 -1.08 12.75 -15.28
N VAL A 450 -1.16 14.07 -15.15
CA VAL A 450 -0.68 14.82 -14.00
C VAL A 450 -1.86 15.48 -13.28
N ALA A 451 -1.98 15.20 -11.98
CA ALA A 451 -3.01 15.80 -11.12
C ALA A 451 -2.43 16.79 -10.12
N LEU A 452 -2.97 18.01 -10.14
CA LEU A 452 -2.66 19.08 -9.21
C LEU A 452 -3.59 18.99 -7.99
N SER A 453 -3.12 18.28 -6.95
CA SER A 453 -3.82 18.11 -5.66
C SER A 453 -3.01 18.77 -4.55
N VAL A 454 -3.22 20.07 -4.37
CA VAL A 454 -2.43 20.94 -3.47
C VAL A 454 -3.33 22.00 -2.83
N THR A 455 -2.78 22.82 -1.93
CA THR A 455 -3.50 23.96 -1.35
C THR A 455 -3.88 25.00 -2.41
N LYS A 456 -4.98 25.75 -2.19
CA LYS A 456 -5.54 26.64 -3.21
C LYS A 456 -4.55 27.69 -3.72
N ASP A 457 -3.76 28.28 -2.83
CA ASP A 457 -2.74 29.28 -3.17
C ASP A 457 -1.67 28.71 -4.11
N VAL A 458 -1.20 27.49 -3.84
CA VAL A 458 -0.25 26.78 -4.71
C VAL A 458 -0.91 26.38 -6.02
N GLN A 459 -2.17 25.91 -5.98
CA GLN A 459 -2.94 25.51 -7.16
C GLN A 459 -3.13 26.69 -8.12
N ASP A 460 -3.56 27.85 -7.60
CA ASP A 460 -3.81 29.05 -8.39
C ASP A 460 -2.50 29.64 -8.94
N ALA A 461 -1.40 29.58 -8.18
CA ALA A 461 -0.08 29.99 -8.66
C ALA A 461 0.44 29.12 -9.81
N ILE A 462 0.24 27.79 -9.77
CA ILE A 462 0.62 26.90 -10.88
C ILE A 462 -0.29 27.11 -12.09
N LEU A 463 -1.61 27.25 -11.89
CA LEU A 463 -2.56 27.41 -12.99
C LEU A 463 -2.47 28.78 -13.70
N SER A 464 -1.87 29.78 -13.05
CA SER A 464 -1.56 31.08 -13.65
C SER A 464 -0.22 31.13 -14.39
N ASP A 465 0.66 30.13 -14.21
CA ASP A 465 1.88 29.94 -14.99
C ASP A 465 1.56 29.11 -16.24
N PRO A 466 1.48 29.70 -17.45
CA PRO A 466 1.04 28.97 -18.65
C PRO A 466 1.96 27.81 -19.03
N VAL A 467 3.25 27.85 -18.66
CA VAL A 467 4.20 26.77 -18.98
C VAL A 467 3.89 25.54 -18.13
N ARG A 468 3.72 25.73 -16.81
CA ARG A 468 3.44 24.63 -15.90
C ARG A 468 1.98 24.21 -15.91
N ALA A 469 1.05 25.13 -16.14
CA ALA A 469 -0.36 24.82 -16.30
C ALA A 469 -0.62 23.91 -17.51
N ALA A 470 0.20 23.97 -18.57
CA ALA A 470 0.11 23.09 -19.72
C ALA A 470 0.38 21.61 -19.37
N LEU A 471 1.16 21.35 -18.31
CA LEU A 471 1.47 19.99 -17.83
C LEU A 471 0.37 19.40 -16.95
N ILE A 472 -0.66 20.18 -16.57
CA ILE A 472 -1.71 19.72 -15.67
C ILE A 472 -2.90 19.22 -16.46
N ASP A 473 -3.24 17.94 -16.31
CA ASP A 473 -4.43 17.33 -16.90
C ASP A 473 -5.65 17.44 -15.97
N ILE A 474 -5.39 17.30 -14.67
CA ILE A 474 -6.43 17.15 -13.65
C ILE A 474 -6.23 18.16 -12.53
N ILE A 475 -7.29 18.91 -12.22
CA ILE A 475 -7.39 19.83 -11.08
C ILE A 475 -8.14 19.12 -9.96
N ASP A 476 -7.52 18.94 -8.80
CA ASP A 476 -8.11 18.25 -7.65
C ASP A 476 -8.33 19.21 -6.47
N THR A 477 -9.58 19.35 -6.04
CA THR A 477 -9.99 20.32 -5.01
C THR A 477 -9.99 19.74 -3.59
N ASN A 478 -9.24 18.67 -3.30
CA ASN A 478 -9.28 18.01 -1.99
C ASN A 478 -8.87 18.90 -0.79
N TYR A 479 -8.08 19.95 -0.99
CA TYR A 479 -7.49 20.73 0.10
C TYR A 479 -8.16 22.08 0.35
N TRP A 480 -9.18 22.45 -0.43
CA TRP A 480 -9.91 23.68 -0.25
C TRP A 480 -11.36 23.53 -0.73
N ARG A 481 -12.29 24.30 -0.16
CA ARG A 481 -13.71 24.24 -0.53
C ARG A 481 -14.48 25.45 -0.07
N TYR A 482 -15.57 25.76 -0.76
CA TYR A 482 -16.54 26.73 -0.26
C TYR A 482 -17.32 26.18 0.94
N LEU A 483 -17.63 27.09 1.86
CA LEU A 483 -18.38 26.85 3.08
C LEU A 483 -19.62 27.76 3.12
N PRO A 484 -20.66 27.41 3.90
CA PRO A 484 -21.89 28.21 3.97
C PRO A 484 -21.64 29.67 4.35
N GLY A 485 -22.44 30.57 3.78
CA GLY A 485 -22.36 32.01 4.06
C GLY A 485 -21.17 32.70 3.39
N GLY A 486 -20.73 32.17 2.23
CA GLY A 486 -19.67 32.77 1.43
C GLY A 486 -18.27 32.63 2.02
N GLN A 487 -18.06 31.67 2.91
CA GLN A 487 -16.75 31.41 3.51
C GLN A 487 -15.93 30.48 2.60
N LEU A 488 -14.61 30.59 2.69
CA LEU A 488 -13.68 29.72 1.98
C LEU A 488 -12.75 29.02 2.98
N TYR A 489 -12.72 27.69 2.93
CA TYR A 489 -11.64 26.92 3.53
C TYR A 489 -10.52 26.75 2.51
N ALA A 490 -9.39 27.43 2.72
CA ALA A 490 -8.22 27.37 1.85
C ALA A 490 -6.96 27.57 2.71
N PRO A 491 -6.45 26.50 3.37
CA PRO A 491 -5.17 26.56 4.07
C PRO A 491 -4.06 26.96 3.09
N GLN A 492 -3.05 27.68 3.58
CA GLN A 492 -1.88 28.09 2.81
C GLN A 492 -0.86 26.96 2.71
N GLY A 493 -0.21 26.85 1.55
CA GLY A 493 0.90 25.94 1.34
C GLY A 493 2.16 26.38 2.10
N GLY A 494 3.05 25.44 2.38
CA GLY A 494 4.34 25.72 3.00
C GLY A 494 4.28 26.12 4.48
N GLN A 495 3.13 25.97 5.14
CA GLN A 495 2.97 26.31 6.57
C GLN A 495 3.35 25.16 7.52
N HIS A 496 3.92 24.07 6.99
CA HIS A 496 4.40 22.91 7.74
C HIS A 496 3.32 22.27 8.65
N LEU A 497 2.08 22.21 8.17
CA LEU A 497 0.94 21.59 8.87
C LEU A 497 0.27 20.54 7.99
N ALA A 498 0.03 19.35 8.53
CA ALA A 498 -0.74 18.32 7.86
C ALA A 498 -2.21 18.75 7.68
N PRO A 499 -2.94 18.22 6.68
CA PRO A 499 -4.34 18.60 6.43
C PRO A 499 -5.24 18.52 7.67
N ARG A 500 -5.08 17.47 8.49
CA ARG A 500 -5.84 17.32 9.73
C ARG A 500 -5.52 18.37 10.80
N GLN A 501 -4.32 18.95 10.78
CA GLN A 501 -3.93 20.02 11.71
C GLN A 501 -4.57 21.34 11.28
N HIS A 502 -4.59 21.64 9.98
CA HIS A 502 -5.37 22.75 9.44
C HIS A 502 -6.85 22.63 9.81
N GLU A 503 -7.44 21.45 9.64
CA GLU A 503 -8.85 21.21 9.99
C GLU A 503 -9.12 21.41 11.49
N ARG A 504 -8.20 20.99 12.37
CA ARG A 504 -8.31 21.25 13.82
C ARG A 504 -8.22 22.73 14.17
N LEU A 505 -7.35 23.47 13.51
CA LEU A 505 -7.26 24.92 13.70
C LEU A 505 -8.54 25.61 13.20
N ARG A 506 -9.11 25.15 12.08
CA ARG A 506 -10.37 25.65 11.53
C ARG A 506 -11.51 25.48 12.52
N SER A 507 -11.64 24.28 13.10
CA SER A 507 -12.65 24.00 14.14
C SER A 507 -12.48 24.83 15.42
N LYS A 508 -11.31 25.43 15.63
CA LYS A 508 -11.04 26.36 16.73
C LYS A 508 -11.18 27.84 16.34
N GLY A 509 -11.52 28.14 15.09
CA GLY A 509 -11.56 29.52 14.58
C GLY A 509 -10.18 30.18 14.43
N LEU A 510 -9.09 29.39 14.37
CA LEU A 510 -7.71 29.87 14.40
C LEU A 510 -7.02 29.89 13.03
N VAL A 511 -7.73 29.61 11.94
CA VAL A 511 -7.19 29.66 10.57
C VAL A 511 -7.74 30.88 9.85
N SER A 512 -6.86 31.59 9.15
CA SER A 512 -7.25 32.61 8.17
C SER A 512 -8.10 31.96 7.07
N GLN A 513 -9.31 32.45 6.86
CA GLN A 513 -9.99 32.23 5.58
C GLN A 513 -9.04 32.73 4.48
N GLY A 514 -8.52 31.82 3.65
CA GLY A 514 -7.60 32.17 2.57
C GLY A 514 -8.22 33.28 1.71
N GLY A 515 -7.42 34.29 1.35
CA GLY A 515 -7.86 35.63 0.92
C GLY A 515 -8.69 35.76 -0.36
N ASN A 516 -9.22 34.67 -0.92
CA ASN A 516 -10.11 34.73 -2.08
C ASN A 516 -11.56 34.52 -1.63
N LYS A 517 -12.39 35.55 -1.83
CA LYS A 517 -13.83 35.41 -1.64
C LYS A 517 -14.37 34.46 -2.74
N PRO A 518 -15.37 33.62 -2.44
CA PRO A 518 -16.11 32.91 -3.49
C PRO A 518 -16.61 33.87 -4.58
N SER A 519 -17.00 33.33 -5.74
CA SER A 519 -17.75 34.11 -6.74
C SER A 519 -18.94 34.81 -6.07
N GLU A 520 -19.36 35.98 -6.56
CA GLU A 520 -20.49 36.72 -5.99
C GLU A 520 -21.75 35.83 -5.85
N GLN A 521 -21.92 34.89 -6.79
CA GLN A 521 -23.01 33.93 -6.78
C GLN A 521 -22.86 32.84 -5.71
N ALA A 522 -21.64 32.32 -5.48
CA ALA A 522 -21.38 31.36 -4.42
C ALA A 522 -21.40 31.99 -3.01
N ALA A 523 -21.19 33.32 -2.91
CA ALA A 523 -21.15 34.04 -1.63
C ALA A 523 -22.48 34.02 -0.85
N SER A 524 -23.62 33.88 -1.52
CA SER A 524 -24.95 33.81 -0.91
C SER A 524 -25.47 32.38 -0.69
N VAL A 525 -24.70 31.35 -1.06
CA VAL A 525 -25.15 29.95 -1.02
C VAL A 525 -25.01 29.36 0.38
N THR A 526 -26.07 28.73 0.86
CA THR A 526 -26.10 27.99 2.13
C THR A 526 -26.29 26.48 1.95
N ASP A 527 -26.78 26.04 0.79
CA ASP A 527 -26.99 24.62 0.51
C ASP A 527 -25.66 23.92 0.17
N LYS A 528 -25.43 22.76 0.80
CA LYS A 528 -24.17 22.02 0.65
C LYS A 528 -23.95 21.52 -0.78
N GLN A 529 -24.98 21.04 -1.47
CA GLN A 529 -24.83 20.51 -2.82
C GLN A 529 -24.54 21.63 -3.82
N ASP A 530 -25.14 22.81 -3.62
CA ASP A 530 -24.80 24.01 -4.39
C ASP A 530 -23.33 24.42 -4.16
N LEU A 531 -22.80 24.35 -2.92
CA LEU A 531 -21.37 24.61 -2.65
C LEU A 531 -20.44 23.60 -3.34
N GLU A 532 -20.82 22.31 -3.38
CA GLU A 532 -20.08 21.27 -4.11
C GLU A 532 -20.06 21.57 -5.62
N TYR A 533 -21.22 21.94 -6.19
CA TYR A 533 -21.34 22.35 -7.59
C TYR A 533 -20.43 23.55 -7.90
N TRP A 534 -20.48 24.62 -7.09
CA TRP A 534 -19.68 25.83 -7.33
C TRP A 534 -18.17 25.61 -7.17
N THR A 535 -17.76 24.77 -6.22
CA THR A 535 -16.34 24.42 -6.02
C THR A 535 -15.72 23.84 -7.30
N VAL A 536 -16.49 23.03 -8.04
CA VAL A 536 -16.08 22.45 -9.33
C VAL A 536 -16.26 23.45 -10.48
N ARG A 537 -17.44 24.08 -10.56
CA ARG A 537 -17.88 24.88 -11.71
C ARG A 537 -16.93 26.05 -11.99
N ASP A 538 -16.39 26.69 -10.95
CA ASP A 538 -15.49 27.83 -11.10
C ASP A 538 -14.22 27.45 -11.87
N TYR A 539 -13.60 26.31 -11.53
CA TYR A 539 -12.41 25.85 -12.26
C TYR A 539 -12.75 25.26 -13.61
N LYS A 540 -13.87 24.53 -13.73
CA LYS A 540 -14.30 23.98 -15.01
C LYS A 540 -14.65 25.09 -16.01
N HIS A 541 -15.13 26.24 -15.55
CA HIS A 541 -15.35 27.41 -16.39
C HIS A 541 -14.06 27.95 -17.01
N ILE A 542 -13.04 28.12 -16.17
CA ILE A 542 -11.78 28.77 -16.52
C ILE A 542 -10.91 27.81 -17.32
N PHE A 543 -10.95 26.52 -16.99
CA PHE A 543 -10.14 25.46 -17.59
C PHE A 543 -11.03 24.35 -18.18
N PRO A 544 -11.79 24.62 -19.26
CA PRO A 544 -12.75 23.68 -19.82
C PRO A 544 -12.10 22.39 -20.34
N ASP A 545 -10.85 22.45 -20.81
CA ASP A 545 -10.12 21.32 -21.38
C ASP A 545 -9.45 20.42 -20.34
N LYS A 546 -9.38 20.86 -19.08
CA LYS A 546 -8.84 20.08 -17.96
C LYS A 546 -9.96 19.32 -17.26
N ALA A 547 -9.63 18.14 -16.73
CA ALA A 547 -10.54 17.46 -15.81
C ALA A 547 -10.51 18.14 -14.44
N VAL A 548 -11.67 18.26 -13.80
CA VAL A 548 -11.78 18.66 -12.40
C VAL A 548 -12.26 17.45 -11.61
N VAL A 549 -11.65 17.17 -10.47
CA VAL A 549 -12.06 16.08 -9.57
C VAL A 549 -12.36 16.62 -8.18
N PHE A 550 -13.42 16.09 -7.56
CA PHE A 550 -13.93 16.56 -6.28
C PHE A 550 -14.09 15.40 -5.29
N ALA A 551 -13.57 15.54 -4.07
CA ALA A 551 -13.85 14.60 -2.97
C ALA A 551 -15.08 15.04 -2.19
N SER A 552 -16.22 14.44 -2.54
CA SER A 552 -17.40 14.50 -1.68
C SER A 552 -17.14 13.75 -0.38
N GLU A 553 -17.55 14.35 0.74
CA GLU A 553 -17.56 13.72 2.06
C GLU A 553 -18.74 12.75 2.22
N GLU A 554 -19.69 12.69 1.28
CA GLU A 554 -20.89 11.87 1.36
C GLU A 554 -20.86 10.65 0.43
N ALA A 555 -21.33 9.50 0.94
CA ALA A 555 -21.31 8.23 0.22
C ALA A 555 -22.23 8.17 -1.02
N PHE A 556 -23.13 9.16 -1.22
CA PHE A 556 -24.18 9.13 -2.25
C PHE A 556 -24.40 10.46 -3.02
N SER A 557 -23.51 11.46 -2.96
CA SER A 557 -23.71 12.78 -3.60
C SER A 557 -22.74 13.11 -4.75
N GLY A 558 -22.43 12.17 -5.65
CA GLY A 558 -21.59 12.50 -6.82
C GLY A 558 -22.24 13.47 -7.82
N TRP A 559 -23.56 13.63 -7.78
CA TRP A 559 -24.34 14.36 -8.79
C TRP A 559 -24.05 15.87 -8.88
N PRO A 560 -24.01 16.66 -7.81
CA PRO A 560 -23.73 18.09 -7.92
C PRO A 560 -22.38 18.37 -8.59
N ALA A 561 -21.34 17.65 -8.17
CA ALA A 561 -20.02 17.73 -8.79
C ALA A 561 -20.04 17.28 -10.26
N PHE A 562 -20.72 16.17 -10.59
CA PHE A 562 -20.85 15.70 -11.97
C PHE A 562 -21.57 16.72 -12.86
N MET A 563 -22.67 17.30 -12.38
CA MET A 563 -23.42 18.33 -13.11
C MET A 563 -22.63 19.64 -13.27
N ALA A 564 -21.64 19.90 -12.41
CA ALA A 564 -20.67 20.98 -12.57
C ALA A 564 -19.51 20.65 -13.53
N GLY A 565 -19.46 19.41 -14.04
CA GLY A 565 -18.45 18.94 -14.99
C GLY A 565 -17.27 18.20 -14.37
N ALA A 566 -17.37 17.70 -13.13
CA ALA A 566 -16.30 16.94 -12.50
C ALA A 566 -16.25 15.48 -12.96
N SER A 567 -15.03 14.98 -13.18
CA SER A 567 -14.74 13.58 -13.44
C SER A 567 -14.61 12.76 -12.15
N LEU A 568 -14.67 11.42 -12.28
CA LEU A 568 -14.49 10.47 -11.17
C LEU A 568 -15.49 10.65 -10.02
N CYS A 569 -16.67 11.20 -10.32
CA CYS A 569 -17.77 11.29 -9.38
C CYS A 569 -18.26 9.90 -8.98
N ASN A 570 -18.56 9.71 -7.70
CA ASN A 570 -19.18 8.49 -7.19
C ASN A 570 -20.67 8.46 -7.56
N LEU A 571 -20.94 8.05 -8.82
CA LEU A 571 -22.27 7.85 -9.37
C LEU A 571 -22.69 6.38 -9.24
N PRO A 572 -23.99 6.07 -9.25
CA PRO A 572 -24.45 4.69 -9.12
C PRO A 572 -24.08 3.82 -10.33
N THR A 573 -23.75 2.56 -10.07
CA THR A 573 -23.26 1.61 -11.08
C THR A 573 -24.32 1.14 -12.07
N GLY A 574 -25.61 1.42 -11.82
CA GLY A 574 -26.70 1.07 -12.73
C GLY A 574 -26.93 2.06 -13.87
N LEU A 575 -26.13 3.13 -13.97
CA LEU A 575 -26.22 4.08 -15.07
C LEU A 575 -25.93 3.40 -16.42
N PRO A 576 -26.72 3.67 -17.47
CA PRO A 576 -26.45 3.14 -18.81
C PRO A 576 -25.11 3.67 -19.34
N ALA A 577 -24.35 2.85 -20.05
CA ALA A 577 -23.03 3.26 -20.58
C ALA A 577 -23.16 4.43 -21.56
N GLU A 578 -24.21 4.41 -22.38
CA GLU A 578 -24.54 5.45 -23.34
C GLU A 578 -24.91 6.79 -22.70
N PHE A 579 -25.37 6.81 -21.44
CA PHE A 579 -25.59 8.05 -20.69
C PHE A 579 -24.25 8.74 -20.41
N LEU A 580 -23.25 7.98 -19.97
CA LEU A 580 -21.92 8.50 -19.67
C LEU A 580 -21.16 8.91 -20.95
N THR A 581 -21.38 8.22 -22.07
CA THR A 581 -20.85 8.64 -23.38
C THR A 581 -21.50 9.93 -23.87
N ALA A 582 -22.82 10.05 -23.79
CA ALA A 582 -23.52 11.26 -24.22
C ALA A 582 -23.10 12.51 -23.40
N ALA A 583 -22.89 12.33 -22.10
CA ALA A 583 -22.49 13.40 -21.18
C ALA A 583 -21.16 14.08 -21.54
N VAL A 584 -20.26 13.40 -22.27
CA VAL A 584 -18.95 13.95 -22.69
C VAL A 584 -19.08 15.23 -23.53
N SER A 585 -20.15 15.33 -24.32
CA SER A 585 -20.40 16.49 -25.19
C SER A 585 -21.09 17.65 -24.47
N LEU A 586 -21.66 17.40 -23.28
CA LEU A 586 -22.51 18.37 -22.60
C LEU A 586 -21.70 19.30 -21.70
N LYS A 587 -22.17 20.54 -21.56
CA LYS A 587 -21.52 21.57 -20.72
C LYS A 587 -22.44 22.02 -19.59
N PRO A 588 -21.89 22.36 -18.41
CA PRO A 588 -22.68 22.91 -17.30
C PRO A 588 -23.32 24.24 -17.67
N VAL A 589 -24.64 24.31 -17.57
CA VAL A 589 -25.42 25.55 -17.71
C VAL A 589 -25.31 26.37 -16.44
N ASP A 590 -25.35 27.70 -16.57
CA ASP A 590 -25.35 28.61 -15.41
C ASP A 590 -26.53 28.29 -14.47
N PRO A 591 -26.27 27.93 -13.20
CA PRO A 591 -27.32 27.59 -12.24
C PRO A 591 -28.26 28.77 -11.93
N ALA A 592 -27.87 30.03 -12.20
CA ALA A 592 -28.78 31.18 -12.10
C ALA A 592 -29.97 31.08 -13.07
N LEU A 593 -29.82 30.34 -14.17
CA LEU A 593 -30.88 30.08 -15.15
C LEU A 593 -31.76 28.89 -14.74
N THR A 594 -31.28 28.03 -13.82
CA THR A 594 -31.95 26.79 -13.41
C THR A 594 -31.88 26.62 -11.88
N PRO A 595 -32.55 27.46 -11.08
CA PRO A 595 -32.42 27.44 -9.62
C PRO A 595 -32.89 26.11 -8.97
N ASP A 596 -33.84 25.44 -9.64
CA ASP A 596 -34.53 24.23 -9.17
C ASP A 596 -33.81 22.91 -9.53
N TYR A 597 -32.79 22.96 -10.39
CA TYR A 597 -32.10 21.77 -10.90
C TYR A 597 -30.75 22.13 -11.54
N TRP A 598 -29.76 21.23 -11.53
CA TRP A 598 -28.55 21.45 -12.33
C TRP A 598 -28.69 20.82 -13.71
N LEU A 599 -28.12 21.48 -14.72
CA LEU A 599 -28.28 21.11 -16.12
C LEU A 599 -26.92 21.01 -16.82
N LEU A 600 -26.68 19.88 -17.48
CA LEU A 600 -25.67 19.73 -18.52
C LEU A 600 -26.40 19.82 -19.86
N ALA A 601 -25.93 20.65 -20.78
CA ALA A 601 -26.59 20.87 -22.07
C ALA A 601 -25.60 21.02 -23.20
N ASP A 602 -26.05 20.59 -24.37
CA ASP A 602 -25.54 20.98 -25.67
C ASP A 602 -26.74 21.01 -26.64
N GLU A 603 -26.92 22.14 -27.33
CA GLU A 603 -28.12 22.35 -28.14
C GLU A 603 -28.22 21.34 -29.30
N GLU A 604 -27.09 20.78 -29.74
CA GLU A 604 -27.01 19.82 -30.84
C GLU A 604 -27.16 18.38 -30.35
N THR A 605 -26.58 18.00 -29.21
CA THR A 605 -26.55 16.58 -28.79
C THR A 605 -27.60 16.20 -27.76
N GLY A 606 -27.92 17.05 -26.79
CA GLY A 606 -28.90 16.71 -25.76
C GLY A 606 -28.74 17.43 -24.42
N TYR A 607 -29.39 16.88 -23.39
CA TYR A 607 -29.47 17.49 -22.06
C TYR A 607 -29.51 16.42 -20.97
N ILE A 608 -28.90 16.72 -19.82
CA ILE A 608 -29.04 15.95 -18.59
C ILE A 608 -29.44 16.92 -17.48
N ALA A 609 -30.54 16.67 -16.79
CA ALA A 609 -31.01 17.50 -15.68
C ALA A 609 -31.08 16.67 -14.39
N TYR A 610 -30.40 17.12 -13.33
CA TYR A 610 -30.55 16.56 -11.98
C TYR A 610 -31.46 17.47 -11.16
N VAL A 611 -32.65 16.98 -10.82
CA VAL A 611 -33.69 17.80 -10.19
C VAL A 611 -33.56 17.79 -8.67
N LYS A 612 -33.56 18.98 -8.05
CA LYS A 612 -33.56 19.11 -6.58
C LYS A 612 -34.88 18.58 -6.02
N ARG A 613 -34.83 17.93 -4.85
CA ARG A 613 -35.99 17.28 -4.25
C ARG A 613 -37.18 18.26 -4.10
N GLY A 614 -38.36 17.85 -4.55
CA GLY A 614 -39.59 18.66 -4.42
C GLY A 614 -39.70 19.83 -5.39
N SER A 615 -38.76 19.97 -6.33
CA SER A 615 -38.72 21.07 -7.30
C SER A 615 -39.38 20.68 -8.63
N THR A 616 -39.67 21.67 -9.47
CA THR A 616 -40.24 21.46 -10.81
C THR A 616 -39.15 21.52 -11.87
N LEU A 617 -39.20 20.65 -12.88
CA LEU A 617 -38.28 20.71 -14.01
C LEU A 617 -38.86 21.55 -15.14
N ARG A 618 -38.27 22.74 -15.39
CA ARG A 618 -38.66 23.68 -16.45
C ARG A 618 -37.50 23.89 -17.43
N ILE A 619 -37.46 23.12 -18.52
CA ILE A 619 -36.37 23.19 -19.48
C ILE A 619 -36.71 24.20 -20.59
N ASN A 620 -35.87 25.21 -20.76
CA ASN A 620 -35.98 26.16 -21.86
C ASN A 620 -35.40 25.57 -23.15
N LEU A 621 -36.25 25.16 -24.09
CA LEU A 621 -35.86 24.69 -25.43
C LEU A 621 -36.24 25.70 -26.53
N LYS A 622 -36.38 26.99 -26.21
CA LYS A 622 -36.58 28.03 -27.22
C LYS A 622 -35.34 28.10 -28.12
N GLY A 623 -35.53 28.23 -29.43
CA GLY A 623 -34.43 28.22 -30.43
C GLY A 623 -33.93 26.82 -30.81
N VAL A 624 -34.23 25.79 -30.02
CA VAL A 624 -33.77 24.42 -30.25
C VAL A 624 -34.87 23.65 -30.99
N MET A 625 -34.70 23.41 -32.28
CA MET A 625 -35.69 22.72 -33.12
C MET A 625 -35.50 21.20 -33.12
N GLY A 626 -36.59 20.42 -33.20
CA GLY A 626 -36.56 18.96 -33.27
C GLY A 626 -37.34 18.26 -32.17
N VAL A 627 -37.17 16.93 -32.07
CA VAL A 627 -37.78 16.07 -31.04
C VAL A 627 -36.69 15.32 -30.30
N PHE A 628 -36.72 15.37 -28.98
CA PHE A 628 -35.82 14.63 -28.11
C PHE A 628 -36.51 13.37 -27.58
N LYS A 629 -35.74 12.29 -27.48
CA LYS A 629 -36.08 11.11 -26.66
C LYS A 629 -35.73 11.45 -25.21
N ALA A 630 -36.69 11.28 -24.32
CA ALA A 630 -36.55 11.58 -22.91
C ALA A 630 -36.73 10.32 -22.06
N GLN A 631 -35.84 10.12 -21.09
CA GLN A 631 -35.87 9.00 -20.16
C GLN A 631 -35.53 9.49 -18.76
N TRP A 632 -36.33 9.09 -17.78
CA TRP A 632 -36.02 9.30 -16.37
C TRP A 632 -35.11 8.18 -15.83
N LEU A 633 -34.20 8.54 -14.94
CA LEU A 633 -33.34 7.62 -14.17
C LEU A 633 -33.52 7.93 -12.67
N ASP A 634 -33.56 6.90 -11.82
CA ASP A 634 -33.45 7.09 -10.35
C ASP A 634 -31.99 7.42 -10.04
N ALA A 635 -31.73 8.60 -9.48
CA ALA A 635 -30.37 9.08 -9.25
C ALA A 635 -29.58 8.27 -8.20
N ARG A 636 -30.23 7.43 -7.40
CA ARG A 636 -29.57 6.59 -6.39
C ARG A 636 -29.12 5.25 -6.96
N THR A 637 -29.84 4.72 -7.95
CA THR A 637 -29.56 3.41 -8.55
C THR A 637 -28.98 3.53 -9.96
N GLY A 638 -29.21 4.65 -10.64
CA GLY A 638 -28.87 4.87 -12.06
C GLY A 638 -29.83 4.18 -13.03
N ILE A 639 -30.84 3.45 -12.53
CA ILE A 639 -31.74 2.62 -13.35
C ILE A 639 -32.84 3.47 -13.98
N ARG A 640 -33.18 3.15 -15.23
CA ARG A 640 -34.30 3.76 -15.97
C ARG A 640 -35.64 3.57 -15.25
N THR A 641 -36.37 4.66 -15.08
CA THR A 641 -37.71 4.68 -14.46
C THR A 641 -38.75 5.13 -15.49
N GLY A 642 -39.83 4.37 -15.64
CA GLY A 642 -40.90 4.67 -16.59
C GLY A 642 -40.49 4.53 -18.07
N PRO A 643 -41.46 4.68 -18.99
CA PRO A 643 -41.21 4.53 -20.43
C PRO A 643 -40.44 5.73 -21.01
N VAL A 644 -39.71 5.50 -22.11
CA VAL A 644 -39.17 6.58 -22.95
C VAL A 644 -40.33 7.39 -23.52
N PHE A 645 -40.22 8.72 -23.47
CA PHE A 645 -41.22 9.64 -24.01
C PHE A 645 -40.57 10.72 -24.90
N ARG A 646 -41.39 11.51 -25.61
CA ARG A 646 -40.91 12.54 -26.55
C ARG A 646 -41.06 13.94 -25.96
N VAL A 647 -40.03 14.76 -26.14
CA VAL A 647 -40.03 16.18 -25.77
C VAL A 647 -39.74 17.01 -27.03
N ASN A 648 -40.72 17.79 -27.48
CA ASN A 648 -40.57 18.63 -28.67
C ASN A 648 -39.85 19.94 -28.30
N GLY A 649 -38.86 20.34 -29.09
CA GLY A 649 -38.20 21.63 -28.97
C GLY A 649 -39.07 22.83 -29.36
N GLY A 650 -38.46 24.01 -29.47
CA GLY A 650 -39.05 25.26 -29.94
C GLY A 650 -39.76 26.10 -28.87
N ARG A 651 -39.96 25.58 -27.65
CA ARG A 651 -40.54 26.31 -26.52
C ARG A 651 -40.09 25.74 -25.19
N GLU A 652 -40.34 26.49 -24.12
CA GLU A 652 -40.16 26.00 -22.76
C GLU A 652 -41.06 24.79 -22.46
N ARG A 653 -40.52 23.83 -21.70
CA ARG A 653 -41.20 22.58 -21.33
C ARG A 653 -41.18 22.42 -19.82
N VAL A 654 -42.37 22.28 -19.25
CA VAL A 654 -42.57 21.88 -17.86
C VAL A 654 -42.81 20.37 -17.84
N LEU A 655 -41.95 19.64 -17.14
CA LEU A 655 -42.01 18.18 -17.08
C LEU A 655 -42.33 17.72 -15.66
N THR A 656 -43.27 16.78 -15.54
CA THR A 656 -43.65 16.20 -14.25
C THR A 656 -42.54 15.27 -13.76
N VAL A 657 -41.94 15.62 -12.63
CA VAL A 657 -40.89 14.82 -11.98
C VAL A 657 -41.54 13.59 -11.32
N PRO A 658 -41.00 12.37 -11.52
CA PRO A 658 -41.53 11.17 -10.86
C PRO A 658 -41.56 11.30 -9.33
N ALA A 659 -42.67 10.92 -8.70
CA ALA A 659 -42.84 10.99 -7.25
C ALA A 659 -41.83 10.10 -6.50
N HIS A 660 -41.35 10.57 -5.34
CA HIS A 660 -40.52 9.82 -4.39
C HIS A 660 -39.08 9.45 -4.80
N THR A 661 -38.48 10.12 -5.80
CA THR A 661 -37.08 9.87 -6.20
C THR A 661 -36.27 11.15 -6.37
N PHE A 662 -34.96 11.08 -6.11
CA PHE A 662 -34.01 12.01 -6.74
C PHE A 662 -33.98 11.63 -8.22
N ALA A 663 -34.36 12.54 -9.12
CA ALA A 663 -34.63 12.21 -10.50
C ALA A 663 -33.61 12.86 -11.43
N VAL A 664 -33.05 12.06 -12.34
CA VAL A 664 -32.26 12.53 -13.48
C VAL A 664 -33.09 12.40 -14.74
N LEU A 665 -33.28 13.49 -15.46
CA LEU A 665 -33.84 13.44 -16.80
C LEU A 665 -32.69 13.42 -17.81
N TRP A 666 -32.73 12.46 -18.72
CA TRP A 666 -31.81 12.37 -19.85
C TRP A 666 -32.57 12.58 -21.15
N LEU A 667 -32.20 13.64 -21.90
CA LEU A 667 -32.71 13.94 -23.23
C LEU A 667 -31.61 13.70 -24.26
N THR A 668 -31.93 12.92 -25.28
CA THR A 668 -31.07 12.69 -26.45
C THR A 668 -31.84 13.01 -27.73
N ARG A 669 -31.14 13.54 -28.73
CA ARG A 669 -31.74 13.75 -30.06
C ARG A 669 -32.05 12.43 -30.77
#